data_AF-A0A2N3HSZ7-F1
#
_entry.id   AF-A0A2N3HSZ7-F1
#
_cell.length_a   1.000
_cell.length_b   1.000
_cell.length_c   1.000
_cell.angle_alpha   90.00
_cell.angle_beta   90.00
_cell.angle_gamma   90.00
#
_symmetry.space_group_name_H-M   'P 1'
#
loop_
_entity.id
_entity.type
_entity.pdbx_description
1 polymer ?
#
loop_
_entity_poly.entity_id
_entity_poly.type
_entity_poly.pdbx_seq_one_letter_code
_entity_poly.pdbx_strand_id
1 'polypeptide(L)'
;MNLVFKKRRIMKFEYPIPIKDPKAKLGQANTLGFYPIGRLFNWHGGLHVSENSNSPIKAIADGTVIAYRMPNLYPENTAIAEGIKYSNGFVLIQHKYKSPKKREFTFYSLYNHLMSHSELIQMKKIPDIFKTQQYKVKGKLACKGKGITAYKSISKSFSMILPVGSILVPNSNTDIFDSKDKHWAKKTEFKKVIFTDPDSGMVYSDLYVDLSIDQIEKLTNETYKVIGDKEEGKCWDYENLRSAPNWKDDNNVVMQVPNNSKCTIVKENKGYYEIKTLNGKDQKGFIYAKSCTKDGFVLNLEQDKLDKIITEKNCNIPVKAGEIIGFSGMYGCIKNINYRTAHIEIFTDKDPSDFLKGKEGDKDDVADTKKFLKFTKGGKLSLKFPIKLSMNDEIEVIDFPEGENEKYCRIKLHKQIRDVDYDDLVDHKKKDATGKSYYTPKNLTNLNAIFGDSLKEKSVVHFEEMLADVGKKKRRKISFTVPNDEHIYWVEKPTDINKKTTSPILLKADLATVYYRKPKNDLIEVELNEDYIEAENQLKPVKTSENTTWYQLKITDRQGQQEGYIESKDSTKISAHDWIAFGFKTFKDQSDDFVFDPDEKTAPKFLKEVWEQMDTKRYENGEWVKDTAKDGKLSRRELLGGLNDCFVSEKLSKMICYHTSEWSVDFNKLKAEIETDLDKNINKEQKPERKEKLKQQKEELLQITEEKVKALNFWKDIKVPIPNKLSEMPADMIYDPIRNQSRKRYPWERDFEYEQEEKEEEEYTPFPTSPKVYHFHPIAFVEQMRRMNDLTSPPWMDIALTEAKKAKYVKETLSPTSEMANKYHTYVGLPKATGSTAWCSSFVSWCLGEADQKNSKSAGSQSVLWNEGKLFKRIKEPVYGCIVLMTNYVKSTGKSNSHGHVTFLYGVDDNGDLICLGGNQGNRLKYSRYYFNKANSTFTQKGVKVEQRFNGYFLPVDFPASNSKQPEIVDIKKLNNELAGKAVKSNVKNEKTT
;
A
#
# COMPACT_ATOMS: atom_id res chain seq x y z
N MET A 1 17.36 -25.26 3.07
CA MET A 1 17.35 -23.78 3.08
C MET A 1 16.99 -23.36 1.67
N ASN A 2 15.71 -23.14 1.39
CA ASN A 2 15.22 -22.91 0.02
C ASN A 2 15.36 -21.43 -0.32
N LEU A 3 16.40 -21.08 -1.06
CA LEU A 3 16.56 -19.78 -1.70
C LEU A 3 15.56 -19.71 -2.86
N VAL A 4 14.38 -19.15 -2.59
CA VAL A 4 13.46 -18.69 -3.62
C VAL A 4 14.10 -17.47 -4.27
N PHE A 5 14.47 -17.59 -5.55
CA PHE A 5 14.84 -16.47 -6.41
C PHE A 5 13.73 -15.41 -6.36
N LYS A 6 13.88 -14.36 -5.55
CA LYS A 6 13.00 -13.19 -5.57
C LYS A 6 13.32 -12.36 -6.81
N LYS A 7 12.64 -12.63 -7.92
CA LYS A 7 12.61 -11.67 -9.05
C LYS A 7 12.00 -10.35 -8.57
N ARG A 8 12.63 -9.24 -8.97
CA ARG A 8 12.47 -7.89 -8.39
C ARG A 8 11.01 -7.40 -8.41
N ARG A 9 10.43 -7.28 -7.22
CA ARG A 9 9.11 -6.71 -6.90
C ARG A 9 9.14 -5.19 -7.17
N ILE A 10 8.13 -4.64 -7.84
CA ILE A 10 7.93 -3.18 -7.89
C ILE A 10 7.67 -2.72 -6.45
N MET A 11 8.50 -1.81 -5.94
CA MET A 11 8.43 -1.35 -4.55
C MET A 11 7.09 -0.66 -4.31
N LYS A 12 6.28 -1.18 -3.39
CA LYS A 12 5.00 -0.58 -2.99
C LYS A 12 5.22 0.63 -2.08
N PHE A 13 4.35 1.63 -2.20
CA PHE A 13 4.34 2.81 -1.32
C PHE A 13 3.00 2.93 -0.57
N GLU A 14 3.08 3.11 0.74
CA GLU A 14 1.95 3.27 1.65
C GLU A 14 2.12 4.55 2.47
N TYR A 15 1.00 5.18 2.83
CA TYR A 15 1.06 6.30 3.76
C TYR A 15 1.43 5.80 5.15
N PRO A 16 2.20 6.59 5.92
CA PRO A 16 2.62 6.19 7.26
C PRO A 16 1.48 6.15 8.28
N ILE A 17 0.38 6.84 7.98
CA ILE A 17 -0.92 6.77 8.66
C ILE A 17 -2.01 6.60 7.61
N PRO A 18 -3.20 6.06 7.94
CA PRO A 18 -4.31 6.05 6.98
C PRO A 18 -4.72 7.48 6.56
N ILE A 19 -4.95 7.64 5.25
CA ILE A 19 -5.28 8.92 4.62
C ILE A 19 -6.38 8.66 3.60
N LYS A 20 -7.49 9.41 3.72
CA LYS A 20 -8.57 9.42 2.71
C LYS A 20 -8.35 10.51 1.65
N ASP A 21 -7.96 11.69 2.11
CA ASP A 21 -7.60 12.83 1.28
C ASP A 21 -6.17 13.28 1.65
N PRO A 22 -5.18 13.03 0.79
CA PRO A 22 -3.79 13.44 1.00
C PRO A 22 -3.62 14.95 1.13
N LYS A 23 -4.41 15.74 0.38
CA LYS A 23 -4.35 17.21 0.46
C LYS A 23 -4.73 17.69 1.85
N ALA A 24 -5.65 17.02 2.53
CA ALA A 24 -6.05 17.31 3.90
C ALA A 24 -4.98 16.98 4.97
N LYS A 25 -3.86 16.34 4.57
CA LYS A 25 -2.84 15.80 5.47
C LYS A 25 -1.42 16.29 5.14
N LEU A 26 -1.30 17.41 4.43
CA LEU A 26 -0.02 18.07 4.14
C LEU A 26 0.51 18.93 5.31
N GLY A 27 -0.09 18.80 6.49
CA GLY A 27 0.38 19.45 7.71
C GLY A 27 -0.43 20.68 8.14
N GLN A 28 -1.40 21.14 7.35
CA GLN A 28 -2.20 22.33 7.70
C GLN A 28 -3.04 22.20 8.98
N ALA A 29 -3.30 20.96 9.43
CA ALA A 29 -3.98 20.69 10.69
C ALA A 29 -3.01 20.56 11.89
N ASN A 30 -1.70 20.68 11.65
CA ASN A 30 -0.70 20.49 12.68
C ASN A 30 -0.61 21.67 13.64
N THR A 31 -0.57 21.35 14.92
CA THR A 31 -0.40 22.35 15.97
C THR A 31 1.08 22.60 16.30
N LEU A 32 1.99 21.72 15.88
CA LEU A 32 3.42 21.76 16.20
C LEU A 32 4.22 21.12 15.05
N GLY A 33 5.23 21.86 14.54
CA GLY A 33 6.15 21.42 13.49
C GLY A 33 5.49 21.25 12.10
N PHE A 34 5.96 22.04 11.13
CA PHE A 34 5.48 22.02 9.76
C PHE A 34 6.66 21.92 8.79
N TYR A 35 6.47 21.18 7.71
CA TYR A 35 7.44 21.13 6.64
C TYR A 35 7.34 22.37 5.73
N PRO A 36 8.47 22.98 5.28
CA PRO A 36 9.86 22.71 5.67
C PRO A 36 10.35 23.64 6.83
N ILE A 37 9.48 24.51 7.36
CA ILE A 37 9.82 25.51 8.38
C ILE A 37 8.92 25.38 9.60
N GLY A 38 9.54 25.27 10.78
CA GLY A 38 8.87 25.30 12.07
C GLY A 38 8.30 26.67 12.45
N ARG A 39 7.39 26.71 13.42
CA ARG A 39 6.73 27.96 13.89
C ARG A 39 7.69 29.02 14.43
N LEU A 40 8.93 28.66 14.72
CA LEU A 40 9.97 29.54 15.25
C LEU A 40 11.02 29.92 14.18
N PHE A 41 10.65 29.88 12.89
CA PHE A 41 11.57 30.16 11.78
C PHE A 41 12.80 29.28 11.80
N ASN A 42 12.62 27.99 12.07
CA ASN A 42 13.71 27.02 12.09
C ASN A 42 13.48 25.93 11.05
N TRP A 43 14.55 25.27 10.59
CA TRP A 43 14.41 24.08 9.76
C TRP A 43 13.53 23.04 10.46
N HIS A 44 12.65 22.40 9.69
CA HIS A 44 11.84 21.28 10.14
C HIS A 44 11.73 20.28 8.98
N GLY A 45 12.53 19.21 9.06
CA GLY A 45 12.78 18.29 7.95
C GLY A 45 11.61 17.34 7.64
N GLY A 46 10.59 17.31 8.50
CA GLY A 46 9.53 16.31 8.44
C GLY A 46 8.14 16.82 8.77
N LEU A 47 7.27 15.87 9.09
CA LEU A 47 5.87 16.11 9.38
C LEU A 47 5.46 15.38 10.65
N HIS A 48 4.84 16.11 11.58
CA HIS A 48 4.15 15.49 12.70
C HIS A 48 2.83 14.89 12.22
N VAL A 49 2.58 13.62 12.49
CA VAL A 49 1.37 12.91 12.08
C VAL A 49 0.75 12.11 13.21
N SER A 50 -0.57 12.15 13.28
CA SER A 50 -1.41 11.31 14.13
C SER A 50 -2.85 11.31 13.60
N GLU A 51 -3.52 10.16 13.56
CA GLU A 51 -4.98 10.08 13.41
C GLU A 51 -5.69 10.32 14.75
N ASN A 52 -5.10 9.80 15.81
CA ASN A 52 -5.52 9.87 17.21
C ASN A 52 -4.29 9.67 18.12
N SER A 53 -4.50 9.75 19.43
CA SER A 53 -3.46 9.69 20.46
C SER A 53 -2.55 8.45 20.37
N ASN A 54 -2.99 7.36 19.72
CA ASN A 54 -2.28 6.08 19.73
C ASN A 54 -2.21 5.46 18.32
N SER A 55 -1.97 6.29 17.31
CA SER A 55 -2.01 5.90 15.90
C SER A 55 -0.94 4.86 15.57
N PRO A 56 -1.26 3.77 14.85
CA PRO A 56 -0.23 2.91 14.28
C PRO A 56 0.56 3.67 13.20
N ILE A 57 1.88 3.61 13.28
CA ILE A 57 2.79 4.21 12.32
C ILE A 57 3.35 3.09 11.43
N LYS A 58 3.24 3.28 10.12
CA LYS A 58 3.57 2.27 9.12
C LYS A 58 4.83 2.63 8.33
N ALA A 59 5.58 1.60 7.94
CA ALA A 59 6.64 1.74 6.96
C ALA A 59 6.06 2.20 5.62
N ILE A 60 6.65 3.24 5.03
CA ILE A 60 6.14 3.83 3.78
C ILE A 60 6.45 2.98 2.56
N ALA A 61 7.49 2.15 2.63
CA ALA A 61 7.94 1.31 1.53
C ALA A 61 8.69 0.09 2.05
N ASP A 62 8.93 -0.88 1.17
CA ASP A 62 9.85 -1.98 1.45
C ASP A 62 11.26 -1.42 1.75
N GLY A 63 11.94 -1.98 2.75
CA GLY A 63 13.27 -1.52 3.14
C GLY A 63 13.90 -2.36 4.23
N THR A 64 14.92 -1.80 4.85
CA THR A 64 15.66 -2.40 5.96
C THR A 64 15.80 -1.40 7.08
N VAL A 65 15.39 -1.76 8.30
CA VAL A 65 15.69 -0.96 9.50
C VAL A 65 17.19 -1.04 9.77
N ILE A 66 17.85 0.11 9.78
CA ILE A 66 19.32 0.25 9.96
C ILE A 66 19.69 0.88 11.30
N ALA A 67 18.76 1.56 11.95
CA ALA A 67 18.90 2.02 13.33
C ALA A 67 17.53 2.13 14.03
N TYR A 68 17.49 1.89 15.32
CA TYR A 68 16.33 2.20 16.15
C TYR A 68 16.73 2.50 17.61
N ARG A 69 15.84 3.17 18.33
CA ARG A 69 15.90 3.34 19.78
C ARG A 69 14.51 3.09 20.36
N MET A 70 14.42 2.17 21.33
CA MET A 70 13.19 1.92 22.07
C MET A 70 13.37 2.40 23.51
N PRO A 71 12.76 3.53 23.92
CA PRO A 71 12.86 3.99 25.29
C PRO A 71 12.08 3.06 26.21
N ASN A 72 12.61 2.76 27.40
CA ASN A 72 11.88 1.98 28.40
C ASN A 72 10.70 2.81 28.95
N LEU A 73 10.99 4.05 29.35
CA LEU A 73 10.05 5.07 29.82
C LEU A 73 10.25 6.37 29.05
N TYR A 74 9.27 7.27 29.07
CA TYR A 74 9.44 8.59 28.47
C TYR A 74 10.34 9.48 29.33
N PRO A 75 11.34 10.16 28.74
CA PRO A 75 11.98 11.30 29.36
C PRO A 75 10.95 12.36 29.81
N GLU A 76 11.22 12.94 30.98
CA GLU A 76 10.49 14.10 31.49
C GLU A 76 11.27 15.39 31.16
N ASN A 77 10.53 16.46 30.92
CA ASN A 77 11.06 17.80 30.69
C ASN A 77 10.69 18.70 31.87
N THR A 78 11.34 18.45 33.00
CA THR A 78 11.03 19.06 34.31
C THR A 78 11.29 20.56 34.33
N ALA A 79 12.16 21.08 33.46
CA ALA A 79 12.51 22.49 33.41
C ALA A 79 11.45 23.39 32.74
N ILE A 80 10.50 22.85 31.96
CA ILE A 80 9.35 23.64 31.45
C ILE A 80 8.19 23.63 32.44
N ALA A 81 7.81 22.43 32.90
CA ALA A 81 6.80 22.19 33.92
C ALA A 81 6.89 20.71 34.33
N GLU A 82 6.62 20.42 35.60
CA GLU A 82 6.51 19.03 36.07
C GLU A 82 5.47 18.26 35.24
N GLY A 83 5.81 17.02 34.86
CA GLY A 83 4.91 16.10 34.16
C GLY A 83 4.88 16.20 32.62
N ILE A 84 5.60 17.14 31.99
CA ILE A 84 5.71 17.17 30.53
C ILE A 84 6.65 16.04 30.06
N LYS A 85 6.10 15.07 29.33
CA LYS A 85 6.84 13.92 28.79
C LYS A 85 7.02 14.03 27.28
N TYR A 86 8.14 13.53 26.77
CA TYR A 86 8.37 13.41 25.34
C TYR A 86 9.05 12.09 25.00
N SER A 87 8.97 11.68 23.74
CA SER A 87 9.62 10.48 23.25
C SER A 87 10.90 10.81 22.47
N ASN A 88 11.97 10.08 22.76
CA ASN A 88 13.19 9.99 21.96
C ASN A 88 13.31 8.64 21.22
N GLY A 89 12.21 7.87 21.18
CA GLY A 89 12.15 6.61 20.45
C GLY A 89 12.02 6.82 18.95
N PHE A 90 12.83 6.11 18.18
CA PHE A 90 12.83 6.24 16.73
C PHE A 90 13.11 4.92 16.00
N VAL A 91 12.71 4.86 14.74
CA VAL A 91 13.07 3.81 13.76
C VAL A 91 13.56 4.50 12.48
N LEU A 92 14.71 4.06 11.96
CA LEU A 92 15.31 4.56 10.72
C LEU A 92 15.40 3.42 9.70
N ILE A 93 14.86 3.64 8.51
CA ILE A 93 14.75 2.65 7.45
C ILE A 93 15.50 3.15 6.20
N GLN A 94 16.34 2.29 5.62
CA GLN A 94 16.92 2.51 4.30
C GLN A 94 16.07 1.81 3.23
N HIS A 95 15.82 2.51 2.13
CA HIS A 95 15.06 2.04 0.99
C HIS A 95 15.89 2.12 -0.29
N LYS A 96 15.82 1.06 -1.10
CA LYS A 96 16.42 1.01 -2.44
C LYS A 96 15.33 0.82 -3.48
N TYR A 97 14.86 1.93 -4.06
CA TYR A 97 13.88 1.91 -5.13
C TYR A 97 14.56 1.56 -6.46
N LYS A 98 13.93 0.68 -7.24
CA LYS A 98 14.30 0.38 -8.62
C LYS A 98 13.04 0.34 -9.49
N SER A 99 13.00 1.17 -10.53
CA SER A 99 11.90 1.19 -11.49
C SER A 99 11.93 -0.04 -12.42
N PRO A 100 10.83 -0.34 -13.14
CA PRO A 100 10.82 -1.39 -14.16
C PRO A 100 11.90 -1.21 -15.24
N LYS A 101 12.27 0.04 -15.56
CA LYS A 101 13.35 0.35 -16.52
C LYS A 101 14.72 0.50 -15.86
N LYS A 102 14.89 0.00 -14.62
CA LYS A 102 16.15 -0.04 -13.86
C LYS A 102 16.69 1.34 -13.46
N ARG A 103 15.83 2.35 -13.30
CA ARG A 103 16.19 3.60 -12.63
C ARG A 103 16.25 3.34 -11.13
N GLU A 104 17.32 3.78 -10.47
CA GLU A 104 17.54 3.51 -9.05
C GLU A 104 17.51 4.78 -8.22
N PHE A 105 17.00 4.67 -7.00
CA PHE A 105 16.96 5.77 -6.04
C PHE A 105 17.07 5.21 -4.62
N THR A 106 18.08 5.64 -3.88
CA THR A 106 18.22 5.31 -2.46
C THR A 106 17.73 6.47 -1.63
N PHE A 107 16.85 6.19 -0.68
CA PHE A 107 16.32 7.17 0.25
C PHE A 107 16.12 6.54 1.62
N TYR A 108 15.94 7.39 2.63
CA TYR A 108 15.76 7.00 4.02
C TYR A 108 14.42 7.53 4.52
N SER A 109 13.80 6.78 5.42
CA SER A 109 12.67 7.28 6.20
C SER A 109 12.96 7.14 7.70
N LEU A 110 12.75 8.24 8.41
CA LEU A 110 12.93 8.33 9.86
C LEU A 110 11.55 8.51 10.51
N TYR A 111 11.29 7.75 11.56
CA TYR A 111 10.07 7.82 12.34
C TYR A 111 10.43 8.04 13.78
N ASN A 112 10.20 9.25 14.28
CA ASN A 112 10.56 9.70 15.61
C ASN A 112 9.33 9.92 16.49
N HIS A 113 9.56 10.12 17.78
CA HIS A 113 8.55 10.22 18.83
C HIS A 113 7.65 8.99 18.93
N LEU A 114 8.23 7.79 18.84
CA LEU A 114 7.49 6.53 18.94
C LEU A 114 7.18 6.15 20.39
N MET A 115 6.16 5.32 20.58
CA MET A 115 5.71 4.84 21.89
C MET A 115 6.81 4.08 22.65
N SER A 116 6.90 4.27 23.98
CA SER A 116 7.87 3.57 24.83
C SER A 116 7.53 2.10 25.06
N HIS A 117 8.53 1.30 25.43
CA HIS A 117 8.38 -0.12 25.72
C HIS A 117 7.35 -0.40 26.83
N SER A 118 7.45 0.31 27.96
CA SER A 118 6.50 0.15 29.07
C SER A 118 5.06 0.40 28.64
N GLU A 119 4.84 1.42 27.80
CA GLU A 119 3.49 1.75 27.34
C GLU A 119 2.97 0.77 26.28
N LEU A 120 3.83 0.28 25.38
CA LEU A 120 3.48 -0.77 24.42
C LEU A 120 2.95 -2.02 25.14
N ILE A 121 3.61 -2.43 26.23
CA ILE A 121 3.17 -3.55 27.07
C ILE A 121 1.82 -3.25 27.72
N GLN A 122 1.69 -2.09 28.38
CA GLN A 122 0.46 -1.67 29.06
C GLN A 122 -0.74 -1.66 28.10
N MET A 123 -0.54 -1.15 26.89
CA MET A 123 -1.57 -1.05 25.86
C MET A 123 -1.76 -2.32 25.02
N LYS A 124 -0.95 -3.36 25.26
CA LYS A 124 -0.94 -4.61 24.47
C LYS A 124 -0.74 -4.35 22.97
N LYS A 125 0.16 -3.42 22.64
CA LYS A 125 0.49 -3.01 21.27
C LYS A 125 1.85 -3.58 20.89
N ILE A 126 1.92 -4.20 19.70
CA ILE A 126 3.11 -4.89 19.23
C ILE A 126 3.42 -4.40 17.81
N PRO A 127 4.51 -3.64 17.60
CA PRO A 127 4.99 -3.34 16.27
C PRO A 127 5.38 -4.61 15.52
N ASP A 128 5.08 -4.67 14.22
CA ASP A 128 5.39 -5.79 13.35
C ASP A 128 6.88 -6.13 13.29
N ILE A 129 7.74 -5.11 13.37
CA ILE A 129 9.21 -5.28 13.34
C ILE A 129 9.76 -5.94 14.62
N PHE A 130 9.01 -5.91 15.72
CA PHE A 130 9.40 -6.50 17.01
C PHE A 130 8.47 -7.64 17.43
N LYS A 131 7.57 -8.10 16.54
CA LYS A 131 6.64 -9.17 16.87
C LYS A 131 7.36 -10.52 16.91
N THR A 132 7.05 -11.33 17.90
CA THR A 132 7.47 -12.74 17.95
C THR A 132 6.27 -13.61 18.27
N GLN A 133 6.15 -14.71 17.53
CA GLN A 133 5.09 -15.69 17.73
C GLN A 133 5.25 -16.31 19.12
N GLN A 134 4.21 -16.15 19.95
CA GLN A 134 4.09 -16.87 21.20
C GLN A 134 3.38 -18.20 20.95
N TYR A 135 3.80 -19.22 21.68
CA TYR A 135 3.20 -20.54 21.71
C TYR A 135 2.73 -20.86 23.12
N LYS A 136 1.71 -21.70 23.19
CA LYS A 136 1.13 -22.24 24.41
C LYS A 136 1.31 -23.74 24.42
N VAL A 137 1.88 -24.25 25.51
CA VAL A 137 2.12 -25.68 25.72
C VAL A 137 0.79 -26.40 25.94
N LYS A 138 0.61 -27.52 25.23
CA LYS A 138 -0.53 -28.44 25.27
C LYS A 138 -0.04 -29.88 25.04
N GLY A 139 0.85 -30.35 25.90
CA GLY A 139 1.21 -31.75 26.00
C GLY A 139 -0.04 -32.59 26.30
N LYS A 140 -0.28 -33.62 25.48
CA LYS A 140 -1.37 -34.59 25.69
C LYS A 140 -0.87 -35.94 26.20
N LEU A 141 0.44 -36.13 26.21
CA LEU A 141 1.08 -37.37 26.61
C LEU A 141 1.66 -37.18 28.01
N ALA A 142 1.43 -38.16 28.88
CA ALA A 142 2.07 -38.16 30.18
C ALA A 142 3.59 -38.18 30.02
N CYS A 143 4.26 -37.20 30.61
CA CYS A 143 5.71 -37.10 30.57
C CYS A 143 6.32 -37.72 31.83
N LYS A 144 7.48 -38.36 31.71
CA LYS A 144 8.21 -38.88 32.86
C LYS A 144 8.91 -37.74 33.60
N GLY A 145 8.77 -37.71 34.92
CA GLY A 145 9.45 -36.77 35.82
C GLY A 145 9.91 -37.42 37.10
N LYS A 146 10.88 -36.77 37.77
CA LYS A 146 11.40 -37.16 39.08
C LYS A 146 10.89 -36.21 40.16
N GLY A 147 10.53 -36.75 41.31
CA GLY A 147 10.01 -35.98 42.43
C GLY A 147 9.30 -36.86 43.44
N ILE A 148 8.21 -36.35 44.02
CA ILE A 148 7.38 -37.11 44.95
C ILE A 148 5.95 -37.25 44.42
N THR A 149 5.28 -38.35 44.77
CA THR A 149 3.90 -38.57 44.33
C THR A 149 2.92 -37.72 45.15
N ALA A 150 2.05 -36.99 44.44
CA ALA A 150 0.88 -36.32 45.00
C ALA A 150 -0.43 -36.95 44.49
N TYR A 151 -1.46 -36.90 45.34
CA TYR A 151 -2.74 -37.55 45.10
C TYR A 151 -3.88 -36.52 45.10
N LYS A 152 -4.83 -36.60 44.16
CA LYS A 152 -6.04 -35.74 44.14
C LYS A 152 -7.16 -36.18 45.09
N SER A 153 -7.14 -37.43 45.55
CA SER A 153 -8.20 -38.01 46.39
C SER A 153 -7.73 -39.22 47.18
N ILE A 154 -8.42 -39.46 48.30
CA ILE A 154 -8.29 -40.57 49.25
C ILE A 154 -8.50 -41.96 48.59
N SER A 155 -9.06 -42.01 47.37
CA SER A 155 -9.26 -43.25 46.61
C SER A 155 -8.08 -43.69 45.71
N LYS A 156 -6.96 -42.95 45.72
CA LYS A 156 -5.89 -43.01 44.70
C LYS A 156 -6.39 -42.68 43.27
N SER A 157 -7.49 -41.94 43.10
CA SER A 157 -7.85 -41.42 41.78
C SER A 157 -6.86 -40.34 41.35
N PHE A 158 -6.35 -40.46 40.13
CA PHE A 158 -5.41 -39.55 39.46
C PHE A 158 -4.20 -39.10 40.32
N SER A 159 -3.05 -39.72 40.10
CA SER A 159 -1.76 -39.38 40.70
C SER A 159 -0.92 -38.48 39.79
N MET A 160 -0.20 -37.52 40.36
CA MET A 160 0.84 -36.74 39.66
C MET A 160 2.15 -36.75 40.43
N ILE A 161 3.28 -36.51 39.75
CA ILE A 161 4.57 -36.32 40.41
C ILE A 161 4.78 -34.81 40.59
N LEU A 162 5.05 -34.38 41.82
CA LEU A 162 5.51 -33.04 42.15
C LEU A 162 7.01 -32.95 41.94
N PRO A 163 7.51 -32.11 41.02
CA PRO A 163 8.94 -32.01 40.72
C PRO A 163 9.79 -31.63 41.93
N VAL A 164 11.05 -32.06 41.92
CA VAL A 164 12.08 -31.60 42.86
C VAL A 164 12.16 -30.07 42.85
N GLY A 165 12.18 -29.45 44.03
CA GLY A 165 12.20 -28.00 44.24
C GLY A 165 10.83 -27.37 44.49
N SER A 166 9.72 -28.12 44.30
CA SER A 166 8.35 -27.63 44.52
C SER A 166 8.12 -27.14 45.95
N ILE A 167 7.48 -25.98 46.12
CA ILE A 167 7.11 -25.43 47.43
C ILE A 167 5.65 -25.76 47.74
N LEU A 168 5.40 -26.34 48.90
CA LEU A 168 4.11 -26.81 49.36
C LEU A 168 3.68 -26.02 50.60
N VAL A 169 2.44 -25.55 50.59
CA VAL A 169 1.81 -24.86 51.72
C VAL A 169 0.62 -25.69 52.20
N PRO A 170 0.53 -26.13 53.46
CA PRO A 170 -0.66 -26.84 53.94
C PRO A 170 -1.94 -26.00 53.75
N ASN A 171 -3.00 -26.59 53.19
CA ASN A 171 -4.26 -25.90 52.88
C ASN A 171 -5.15 -25.68 54.14
N SER A 172 -4.89 -26.40 55.23
CA SER A 172 -5.41 -26.12 56.57
C SER A 172 -4.62 -26.91 57.64
N ASN A 173 -4.68 -26.49 58.90
CA ASN A 173 -4.13 -27.25 60.04
C ASN A 173 -5.08 -28.36 60.55
N THR A 174 -6.28 -28.47 59.99
CA THR A 174 -7.37 -29.35 60.48
C THR A 174 -7.69 -30.51 59.53
N ASP A 175 -7.15 -30.52 58.31
CA ASP A 175 -7.35 -31.60 57.34
C ASP A 175 -6.48 -32.82 57.71
N ILE A 176 -6.79 -33.42 58.85
CA ILE A 176 -6.28 -34.74 59.24
C ILE A 176 -7.24 -35.77 58.67
N PHE A 177 -6.67 -36.75 57.97
CA PHE A 177 -7.30 -37.97 57.45
C PHE A 177 -8.51 -38.44 58.30
N ASP A 178 -9.69 -38.62 57.70
CA ASP A 178 -10.76 -39.36 58.36
C ASP A 178 -10.35 -40.84 58.41
N SER A 179 -10.15 -41.33 59.64
CA SER A 179 -9.66 -42.68 59.97
C SER A 179 -10.47 -43.86 59.40
N LYS A 180 -11.59 -43.60 58.71
CA LYS A 180 -12.52 -44.63 58.22
C LYS A 180 -12.25 -45.17 56.81
N ASP A 181 -11.33 -44.60 56.02
CA ASP A 181 -11.07 -45.06 54.64
C ASP A 181 -9.65 -45.64 54.40
N LYS A 182 -9.63 -46.98 54.27
CA LYS A 182 -8.63 -47.90 53.66
C LYS A 182 -7.22 -48.04 54.29
N HIS A 183 -6.85 -49.33 54.41
CA HIS A 183 -5.67 -49.96 55.03
C HIS A 183 -4.28 -49.35 54.72
N TRP A 184 -4.11 -48.57 53.66
CA TRP A 184 -2.78 -48.11 53.21
C TRP A 184 -2.35 -46.74 53.77
N ALA A 185 -3.27 -45.95 54.32
CA ALA A 185 -2.98 -44.63 54.90
C ALA A 185 -2.73 -44.64 56.42
N LYS A 186 -2.66 -45.82 57.04
CA LYS A 186 -2.54 -45.99 58.50
C LYS A 186 -1.17 -45.61 59.09
N LYS A 187 -0.29 -44.94 58.33
CA LYS A 187 1.09 -44.62 58.77
C LYS A 187 1.60 -43.21 58.48
N THR A 188 0.76 -42.26 58.04
CA THR A 188 1.30 -41.17 57.22
C THR A 188 0.75 -39.80 57.57
N GLU A 189 1.65 -38.81 57.75
CA GLU A 189 1.36 -37.38 57.86
C GLU A 189 0.97 -36.77 56.50
N PHE A 190 0.04 -37.40 55.77
CA PHE A 190 -0.49 -36.81 54.54
C PHE A 190 -1.25 -35.54 54.88
N LYS A 191 -0.84 -34.42 54.31
CA LYS A 191 -1.58 -33.16 54.39
C LYS A 191 -2.08 -32.75 53.02
N LYS A 192 -3.25 -32.12 53.00
CA LYS A 192 -3.71 -31.38 51.84
C LYS A 192 -2.83 -30.15 51.68
N VAL A 193 -2.22 -29.99 50.52
CA VAL A 193 -1.29 -28.89 50.23
C VAL A 193 -1.77 -28.07 49.04
N ILE A 194 -1.47 -26.78 49.13
CA ILE A 194 -1.45 -25.85 48.02
C ILE A 194 -0.04 -25.90 47.44
N PHE A 195 0.04 -26.31 46.18
CA PHE A 195 1.24 -26.20 45.37
C PHE A 195 0.99 -25.14 44.30
N THR A 196 1.81 -24.10 44.32
CA THR A 196 1.88 -23.14 43.21
C THR A 196 3.13 -23.46 42.41
N ASP A 197 2.94 -23.90 41.18
CA ASP A 197 4.06 -24.17 40.29
C ASP A 197 4.83 -22.86 40.03
N PRO A 198 6.12 -22.79 40.39
CA PRO A 198 6.87 -21.53 40.43
C PRO A 198 7.11 -20.92 39.05
N ASP A 199 6.98 -21.72 37.99
CA ASP A 199 7.25 -21.29 36.61
C ASP A 199 5.99 -20.89 35.86
N SER A 200 4.85 -21.56 36.09
CA SER A 200 3.56 -21.26 35.43
C SER A 200 2.61 -20.41 36.27
N GLY A 201 2.77 -20.39 37.59
CA GLY A 201 1.81 -19.79 38.52
C GLY A 201 0.50 -20.57 38.65
N MET A 202 0.40 -21.80 38.13
CA MET A 202 -0.78 -22.65 38.34
C MET A 202 -0.85 -23.08 39.81
N VAL A 203 -2.03 -22.89 40.42
CA VAL A 203 -2.30 -23.25 41.81
C VAL A 203 -3.10 -24.55 41.84
N TYR A 204 -2.55 -25.54 42.53
CA TYR A 204 -3.19 -26.81 42.85
C TYR A 204 -3.48 -26.83 44.33
N SER A 205 -4.76 -26.80 44.73
CA SER A 205 -5.16 -26.74 46.14
C SER A 205 -5.81 -28.04 46.65
N ASP A 206 -5.95 -29.05 45.80
CA ASP A 206 -6.61 -30.33 46.07
C ASP A 206 -5.65 -31.52 46.17
N LEU A 207 -4.34 -31.27 46.35
CA LEU A 207 -3.31 -32.30 46.37
C LEU A 207 -3.00 -32.77 47.78
N TYR A 208 -2.78 -34.07 47.95
CA TYR A 208 -2.34 -34.70 49.20
C TYR A 208 -0.92 -35.23 49.04
N VAL A 209 -0.05 -34.88 49.98
CA VAL A 209 1.38 -35.26 50.01
C VAL A 209 1.76 -35.70 51.42
N ASP A 210 2.55 -36.77 51.55
CA ASP A 210 3.10 -37.22 52.82
C ASP A 210 4.26 -36.31 53.19
N LEU A 211 4.08 -35.45 54.19
CA LEU A 211 5.09 -34.48 54.61
C LEU A 211 6.18 -35.08 55.51
N SER A 212 6.02 -36.34 55.94
CA SER A 212 6.96 -37.01 56.86
C SER A 212 8.10 -37.75 56.18
N ILE A 213 8.11 -37.81 54.84
CA ILE A 213 9.14 -38.51 54.08
C ILE A 213 10.45 -37.71 54.04
N ASP A 214 11.58 -38.42 54.01
CA ASP A 214 12.93 -37.85 53.89
C ASP A 214 13.20 -37.08 52.57
N GLN A 215 12.21 -37.08 51.66
CA GLN A 215 12.21 -36.38 50.39
C GLN A 215 11.60 -34.98 50.45
N ILE A 216 11.23 -34.52 51.64
CA ILE A 216 10.66 -33.19 51.88
C ILE A 216 11.45 -32.46 52.97
N GLU A 217 11.88 -31.25 52.66
CA GLU A 217 12.55 -30.34 53.57
C GLU A 217 11.55 -29.32 54.11
N LYS A 218 11.43 -29.21 55.43
CA LYS A 218 10.63 -28.16 56.05
C LYS A 218 11.40 -26.84 56.04
N LEU A 219 10.92 -25.84 55.31
CA LEU A 219 11.57 -24.54 55.19
C LEU A 219 11.16 -23.57 56.31
N THR A 220 9.87 -23.57 56.66
CA THR A 220 9.31 -22.74 57.74
C THR A 220 8.23 -23.53 58.50
N ASN A 221 7.59 -22.91 59.49
CA ASN A 221 6.47 -23.56 60.19
C ASN A 221 5.28 -23.88 59.28
N GLU A 222 5.16 -23.20 58.13
CA GLU A 222 4.01 -23.30 57.22
C GLU A 222 4.38 -23.69 55.78
N THR A 223 5.66 -23.93 55.47
CA THR A 223 6.09 -24.25 54.09
C THR A 223 7.10 -25.39 54.03
N TYR A 224 6.96 -26.21 53.00
CA TYR A 224 7.77 -27.41 52.75
C TYR A 224 8.31 -27.37 51.31
N LYS A 225 9.47 -27.98 51.08
CA LYS A 225 10.12 -28.07 49.77
C LYS A 225 10.37 -29.52 49.41
N VAL A 226 10.01 -29.91 48.20
CA VAL A 226 10.35 -31.24 47.65
C VAL A 226 11.84 -31.28 47.34
N ILE A 227 12.57 -32.22 47.94
CA ILE A 227 14.02 -32.40 47.72
C ILE A 227 14.38 -33.78 47.14
N GLY A 228 13.50 -34.77 47.27
CA GLY A 228 13.76 -36.12 46.78
C GLY A 228 13.30 -36.36 45.35
N ASP A 229 14.08 -37.17 44.65
CA ASP A 229 13.91 -37.55 43.25
C ASP A 229 13.62 -39.06 43.08
N LYS A 230 13.26 -39.75 44.18
CA LYS A 230 13.21 -41.23 44.23
C LYS A 230 12.05 -41.83 43.42
N GLU A 231 10.98 -41.08 43.15
CA GLU A 231 9.83 -41.57 42.36
C GLU A 231 9.97 -41.17 40.89
N GLU A 232 9.80 -42.15 39.98
CA GLU A 232 9.64 -41.93 38.54
C GLU A 232 8.20 -42.20 38.11
N GLY A 233 7.53 -41.18 37.59
CA GLY A 233 6.11 -41.30 37.27
C GLY A 233 5.63 -40.39 36.14
N LYS A 234 4.36 -40.60 35.76
CA LYS A 234 3.67 -39.86 34.72
C LYS A 234 3.10 -38.56 35.27
N CYS A 235 3.62 -37.42 34.81
CA CYS A 235 2.98 -36.13 35.02
C CYS A 235 2.00 -35.86 33.88
N TRP A 236 0.73 -35.71 34.22
CA TRP A 236 -0.34 -35.37 33.29
C TRP A 236 -0.55 -33.86 33.34
N ASP A 237 -0.81 -33.25 32.20
CA ASP A 237 -0.84 -31.79 32.01
C ASP A 237 0.51 -31.07 31.98
N TYR A 238 1.60 -31.79 31.70
CA TYR A 238 2.95 -31.24 31.54
C TYR A 238 3.61 -31.75 30.25
N GLU A 239 4.66 -31.08 29.81
CA GLU A 239 5.56 -31.52 28.73
C GLU A 239 7.02 -31.41 29.19
N ASN A 240 7.91 -32.27 28.68
CA ASN A 240 9.32 -32.23 29.07
C ASN A 240 10.08 -31.21 28.22
N LEU A 241 10.71 -30.24 28.89
CA LEU A 241 11.76 -29.42 28.30
C LEU A 241 13.08 -30.18 28.42
N ARG A 242 13.81 -30.29 27.31
CA ARG A 242 15.01 -31.14 27.23
C ARG A 242 16.27 -30.33 26.90
N SER A 243 17.44 -30.80 27.34
CA SER A 243 18.74 -30.20 27.03
C SER A 243 19.15 -30.45 25.57
N ALA A 244 18.60 -31.49 24.96
CA ALA A 244 18.80 -31.86 23.55
C ALA A 244 17.47 -32.31 22.90
N PRO A 245 17.29 -32.15 21.57
CA PRO A 245 16.07 -32.52 20.85
C PRO A 245 15.99 -34.04 20.59
N ASN A 246 16.01 -34.83 21.66
CA ASN A 246 15.94 -36.29 21.62
C ASN A 246 14.88 -36.82 22.59
N TRP A 247 13.90 -37.54 22.07
CA TRP A 247 12.80 -38.09 22.86
C TRP A 247 13.15 -39.36 23.63
N LYS A 248 14.19 -40.10 23.21
CA LYS A 248 14.52 -41.45 23.71
C LYS A 248 15.38 -41.47 24.98
N ASP A 249 15.93 -40.33 25.36
CA ASP A 249 16.86 -40.23 26.47
C ASP A 249 16.26 -39.35 27.57
N ASP A 250 15.78 -40.03 28.62
CA ASP A 250 15.13 -39.42 29.77
C ASP A 250 16.12 -38.65 30.67
N ASN A 251 17.44 -38.86 30.52
CA ASN A 251 18.47 -38.05 31.23
C ASN A 251 18.56 -36.61 30.72
N ASN A 252 18.01 -36.33 29.53
CA ASN A 252 18.05 -35.00 28.95
C ASN A 252 16.89 -34.11 29.41
N VAL A 253 16.01 -34.56 30.30
CA VAL A 253 14.93 -33.71 30.81
C VAL A 253 15.52 -32.65 31.74
N VAL A 254 15.38 -31.38 31.35
CA VAL A 254 15.83 -30.21 32.13
C VAL A 254 14.78 -29.85 33.17
N MET A 255 13.52 -29.81 32.75
CA MET A 255 12.38 -29.52 33.62
C MET A 255 11.07 -30.00 32.98
N GLN A 256 10.03 -30.08 33.81
CA GLN A 256 8.66 -30.27 33.34
C GLN A 256 7.98 -28.91 33.18
N VAL A 257 7.30 -28.72 32.05
CA VAL A 257 6.64 -27.48 31.68
C VAL A 257 5.13 -27.70 31.70
N PRO A 258 4.38 -27.03 32.58
CA PRO A 258 2.93 -27.15 32.64
C PRO A 258 2.25 -26.78 31.32
N ASN A 259 1.16 -27.48 31.02
CA ASN A 259 0.22 -27.08 29.99
C ASN A 259 -0.29 -25.66 30.27
N ASN A 260 -0.56 -24.94 29.20
CA ASN A 260 -0.87 -23.52 29.18
C ASN A 260 0.32 -22.58 29.41
N SER A 261 1.51 -23.09 29.77
CA SER A 261 2.73 -22.27 29.78
C SER A 261 2.96 -21.63 28.42
N LYS A 262 3.42 -20.39 28.43
CA LYS A 262 3.62 -19.56 27.25
C LYS A 262 5.10 -19.50 26.92
N CYS A 263 5.48 -19.86 25.72
CA CYS A 263 6.87 -19.84 25.30
C CYS A 263 7.08 -19.11 23.98
N THR A 264 8.28 -18.56 23.80
CA THR A 264 8.77 -18.10 22.51
C THR A 264 9.90 -19.02 22.05
N ILE A 265 10.06 -19.15 20.73
CA ILE A 265 10.98 -20.12 20.13
C ILE A 265 12.10 -19.42 19.39
N VAL A 266 13.32 -19.95 19.48
CA VAL A 266 14.47 -19.53 18.67
C VAL A 266 14.35 -20.11 17.27
N LYS A 267 14.16 -21.43 17.17
CA LYS A 267 14.04 -22.18 15.92
C LYS A 267 13.42 -23.56 16.15
N GLU A 268 13.01 -24.21 15.07
CA GLU A 268 12.62 -25.62 15.08
C GLU A 268 13.80 -26.51 14.66
N ASN A 269 14.03 -27.61 15.38
CA ASN A 269 15.06 -28.59 15.11
C ASN A 269 14.52 -30.01 15.35
N LYS A 270 14.48 -30.85 14.29
CA LYS A 270 14.04 -32.26 14.36
C LYS A 270 12.67 -32.47 15.06
N GLY A 271 11.71 -31.57 14.83
CA GLY A 271 10.37 -31.64 15.44
C GLY A 271 10.31 -31.16 16.90
N TYR A 272 11.35 -30.47 17.37
CA TYR A 272 11.39 -29.77 18.65
C TYR A 272 11.54 -28.27 18.43
N TYR A 273 10.91 -27.46 19.28
CA TYR A 273 11.18 -26.04 19.37
C TYR A 273 12.26 -25.78 20.41
N GLU A 274 13.31 -25.08 20.01
CA GLU A 274 14.27 -24.49 20.94
C GLU A 274 13.62 -23.28 21.59
N ILE A 275 13.43 -23.31 22.91
CA ILE A 275 12.80 -22.24 23.67
C ILE A 275 13.80 -21.09 23.88
N LYS A 276 13.31 -19.86 23.66
CA LYS A 276 13.99 -18.63 24.05
C LYS A 276 13.51 -18.20 25.43
N THR A 277 12.19 -18.03 25.57
CA THR A 277 11.56 -17.67 26.84
C THR A 277 10.44 -18.62 27.22
N LEU A 278 10.29 -18.86 28.52
CA LEU A 278 9.19 -19.57 29.14
C LEU A 278 8.53 -18.67 30.19
N ASN A 279 7.22 -18.42 30.04
CA ASN A 279 6.42 -17.50 30.84
C ASN A 279 7.07 -16.12 31.01
N GLY A 280 7.75 -15.65 29.95
CA GLY A 280 8.42 -14.34 29.90
C GLY A 280 9.84 -14.31 30.45
N LYS A 281 10.35 -15.41 31.01
CA LYS A 281 11.74 -15.52 31.50
C LYS A 281 12.59 -16.29 30.49
N ASP A 282 13.86 -15.91 30.34
CA ASP A 282 14.80 -16.64 29.50
C ASP A 282 14.95 -18.08 30.00
N GLN A 283 14.75 -19.04 29.10
CA GLN A 283 14.84 -20.46 29.41
C GLN A 283 15.36 -21.22 28.20
N LYS A 284 16.51 -21.88 28.35
CA LYS A 284 17.09 -22.73 27.30
C LYS A 284 16.53 -24.14 27.39
N GLY A 285 16.28 -24.75 26.24
CA GLY A 285 15.89 -26.15 26.13
C GLY A 285 15.03 -26.40 24.90
N PHE A 286 14.71 -27.67 24.67
CA PHE A 286 13.96 -28.17 23.53
C PHE A 286 12.64 -28.75 24.01
N ILE A 287 11.52 -28.20 23.54
CA ILE A 287 10.18 -28.73 23.79
C ILE A 287 9.63 -29.39 22.52
N TYR A 288 8.83 -30.43 22.66
CA TYR A 288 8.29 -31.11 21.49
C TYR A 288 7.31 -30.20 20.72
N ALA A 289 7.57 -29.96 19.43
CA ALA A 289 6.84 -28.95 18.66
C ALA A 289 5.34 -29.23 18.56
N LYS A 290 4.95 -30.51 18.49
CA LYS A 290 3.53 -30.92 18.45
C LYS A 290 2.78 -30.67 19.75
N SER A 291 3.49 -30.47 20.84
CA SER A 291 2.93 -30.10 22.15
C SER A 291 2.83 -28.59 22.32
N CYS A 292 3.05 -27.80 21.27
CA CYS A 292 2.93 -26.35 21.30
C CYS A 292 1.90 -25.87 20.26
N THR A 293 0.99 -25.00 20.69
CA THR A 293 -0.02 -24.36 19.83
C THR A 293 0.22 -22.87 19.76
N LYS A 294 -0.02 -22.22 18.62
CA LYS A 294 0.15 -20.76 18.50
C LYS A 294 -0.79 -20.02 19.45
N ASP A 295 -0.28 -19.02 20.16
CA ASP A 295 -0.99 -18.23 21.18
C ASP A 295 -0.70 -16.73 21.02
N GLY A 296 -0.97 -16.19 19.84
CA GLY A 296 -0.77 -14.76 19.56
C GLY A 296 0.70 -14.35 19.45
N PHE A 297 0.98 -13.08 19.72
CA PHE A 297 2.32 -12.49 19.56
C PHE A 297 2.72 -11.76 20.83
N VAL A 298 4.04 -11.65 21.03
CA VAL A 298 4.66 -10.83 22.08
C VAL A 298 5.74 -9.92 21.48
N LEU A 299 6.09 -8.88 22.24
CA LEU A 299 7.17 -7.96 21.91
C LEU A 299 8.52 -8.66 22.18
N ASN A 300 9.40 -8.71 21.18
CA ASN A 300 10.73 -9.34 21.27
C ASN A 300 11.81 -8.26 21.31
N LEU A 301 12.08 -7.80 22.53
CA LEU A 301 13.17 -6.89 22.83
C LEU A 301 13.88 -7.39 24.09
N GLU A 302 15.21 -7.32 24.06
CA GLU A 302 16.03 -7.65 25.21
C GLU A 302 16.09 -6.41 26.11
N GLN A 303 15.89 -6.60 27.42
CA GLN A 303 15.74 -5.50 28.37
C GLN A 303 17.00 -4.62 28.44
N ASP A 304 18.19 -5.21 28.21
CA ASP A 304 19.48 -4.53 28.20
C ASP A 304 19.74 -3.68 26.93
N LYS A 305 18.88 -3.81 25.91
CA LYS A 305 18.89 -3.02 24.66
C LYS A 305 17.97 -1.80 24.70
N LEU A 306 17.12 -1.67 25.70
CA LEU A 306 16.26 -0.49 25.87
C LEU A 306 17.10 0.77 26.12
N ASP A 307 16.56 1.93 25.76
CA ASP A 307 17.19 3.26 25.86
C ASP A 307 18.48 3.48 25.04
N LYS A 308 19.05 2.41 24.47
CA LYS A 308 20.24 2.46 23.60
C LYS A 308 19.87 2.59 22.12
N ILE A 309 20.75 3.23 21.36
CA ILE A 309 20.70 3.24 19.89
C ILE A 309 21.25 1.90 19.40
N ILE A 310 20.42 1.12 18.72
CA ILE A 310 20.80 -0.16 18.13
C ILE A 310 21.06 0.04 16.64
N THR A 311 22.23 -0.38 16.18
CA THR A 311 22.71 -0.21 14.80
C THR A 311 23.67 -1.37 14.41
N GLU A 312 24.41 -1.27 13.31
CA GLU A 312 25.32 -2.31 12.77
C GLU A 312 24.66 -3.68 12.47
N LYS A 313 25.40 -4.79 12.63
CA LYS A 313 24.92 -6.18 12.44
C LYS A 313 23.72 -6.52 13.33
N ASN A 314 23.52 -5.77 14.42
CA ASN A 314 22.40 -5.94 15.34
C ASN A 314 21.12 -5.28 14.80
N CYS A 315 21.20 -4.52 13.72
CA CYS A 315 20.10 -3.80 13.09
C CYS A 315 20.07 -4.07 11.58
N ASN A 316 19.40 -5.16 11.19
CA ASN A 316 19.15 -5.53 9.80
C ASN A 316 17.76 -6.19 9.72
N ILE A 317 16.73 -5.43 10.05
CA ILE A 317 15.35 -5.94 10.13
C ILE A 317 14.65 -5.61 8.81
N PRO A 318 14.33 -6.61 7.95
CA PRO A 318 13.59 -6.36 6.74
C PRO A 318 12.16 -5.92 7.07
N VAL A 319 11.66 -4.93 6.36
CA VAL A 319 10.33 -4.37 6.56
C VAL A 319 9.61 -4.20 5.24
N LYS A 320 8.29 -4.43 5.24
CA LYS A 320 7.42 -4.27 4.09
C LYS A 320 6.56 -3.01 4.20
N ALA A 321 6.25 -2.42 3.04
CA ALA A 321 5.32 -1.31 2.96
C ALA A 321 4.00 -1.64 3.69
N GLY A 322 3.59 -0.78 4.62
CA GLY A 322 2.38 -0.94 5.42
C GLY A 322 2.52 -1.71 6.73
N GLU A 323 3.67 -2.35 7.02
CA GLU A 323 3.93 -2.96 8.33
C GLU A 323 4.02 -1.89 9.42
N ILE A 324 3.47 -2.19 10.60
CA ILE A 324 3.48 -1.31 11.76
C ILE A 324 4.87 -1.31 12.37
N ILE A 325 5.57 -0.19 12.28
CA ILE A 325 6.92 -0.03 12.86
C ILE A 325 6.89 0.57 14.27
N GLY A 326 5.76 1.14 14.67
CA GLY A 326 5.60 1.79 15.96
C GLY A 326 4.20 2.39 16.11
N PHE A 327 4.02 3.12 17.21
CA PHE A 327 2.81 3.88 17.47
C PHE A 327 3.19 5.30 17.90
N SER A 328 2.31 6.28 17.68
CA SER A 328 2.53 7.65 18.13
C SER A 328 2.81 7.69 19.63
N GLY A 329 3.94 8.28 20.02
CA GLY A 329 4.37 8.44 21.39
C GLY A 329 4.03 9.81 21.96
N MET A 330 4.52 10.07 23.17
CA MET A 330 4.30 11.34 23.86
C MET A 330 5.13 12.47 23.23
N TYR A 331 4.52 13.63 23.05
CA TYR A 331 5.14 14.87 22.61
C TYR A 331 4.50 16.04 23.39
N GLY A 332 4.51 15.94 24.72
CA GLY A 332 3.88 16.92 25.59
C GLY A 332 4.43 18.33 25.36
N CYS A 333 3.55 19.31 25.40
CA CYS A 333 3.90 20.73 25.36
C CYS A 333 3.12 21.51 26.43
N ILE A 334 3.52 22.76 26.69
CA ILE A 334 2.91 23.61 27.73
C ILE A 334 1.38 23.68 27.63
N LYS A 335 0.84 23.72 26.39
CA LYS A 335 -0.60 23.81 26.16
C LYS A 335 -1.33 22.46 26.27
N ASN A 336 -0.61 21.36 26.11
CA ASN A 336 -1.17 20.01 26.15
C ASN A 336 -0.07 19.01 26.52
N ILE A 337 0.02 18.71 27.81
CA ILE A 337 1.03 17.80 28.37
C ILE A 337 0.87 16.36 27.86
N ASN A 338 -0.33 15.99 27.39
CA ASN A 338 -0.68 14.67 26.87
C ASN A 338 -0.71 14.62 25.34
N TYR A 339 -0.16 15.64 24.66
CA TYR A 339 -0.12 15.68 23.20
C TYR A 339 0.73 14.53 22.67
N ARG A 340 0.25 13.88 21.61
CA ARG A 340 0.82 12.65 21.06
C ARG A 340 0.89 12.74 19.55
N THR A 341 2.04 12.39 19.00
CA THR A 341 2.31 12.46 17.56
C THR A 341 3.55 11.62 17.23
N ALA A 342 3.73 11.28 15.96
CA ALA A 342 4.99 10.79 15.44
C ALA A 342 5.55 11.81 14.45
N HIS A 343 6.85 12.08 14.49
CA HIS A 343 7.51 12.91 13.50
C HIS A 343 8.08 12.00 12.40
N ILE A 344 7.85 12.33 11.13
CA ILE A 344 8.30 11.52 10.00
C ILE A 344 9.14 12.38 9.05
N GLU A 345 10.34 11.91 8.71
CA GLU A 345 11.17 12.51 7.65
C GLU A 345 11.41 11.53 6.52
N ILE A 346 11.55 12.07 5.31
CA ILE A 346 12.07 11.35 4.15
C ILE A 346 13.25 12.15 3.60
N PHE A 347 14.39 11.51 3.38
CA PHE A 347 15.57 12.21 2.88
C PHE A 347 16.50 11.33 2.04
N THR A 348 17.39 11.97 1.29
CA THR A 348 18.51 11.32 0.59
C THR A 348 19.76 12.19 0.68
N ASP A 349 20.93 11.57 0.66
CA ASP A 349 22.24 12.24 0.62
C ASP A 349 22.73 12.53 -0.80
N LYS A 350 22.18 11.84 -1.79
CA LYS A 350 22.54 12.00 -3.19
C LYS A 350 21.66 13.05 -3.84
N ASP A 351 22.24 13.83 -4.74
CA ASP A 351 21.48 14.81 -5.53
C ASP A 351 20.32 14.15 -6.29
N PRO A 352 19.05 14.48 -5.96
CA PRO A 352 17.90 13.82 -6.57
C PRO A 352 17.56 14.40 -7.95
N SER A 353 18.30 15.39 -8.48
CA SER A 353 17.94 16.08 -9.74
C SER A 353 17.66 15.11 -10.90
N ASP A 354 18.55 14.12 -11.08
CA ASP A 354 18.39 13.05 -12.08
C ASP A 354 17.17 12.17 -11.82
N PHE A 355 16.77 11.99 -10.55
CA PHE A 355 15.58 11.25 -10.13
C PHE A 355 14.28 12.08 -10.26
N LEU A 356 14.35 13.40 -10.15
CA LEU A 356 13.19 14.27 -10.26
C LEU A 356 12.79 14.54 -11.71
N LYS A 357 13.76 14.77 -12.60
CA LYS A 357 13.46 15.13 -14.00
C LYS A 357 12.97 13.94 -14.84
N GLY A 358 13.49 12.74 -14.56
CA GLY A 358 13.40 11.63 -15.51
C GLY A 358 14.58 11.66 -16.48
N LYS A 359 14.95 10.49 -17.03
CA LYS A 359 15.92 10.41 -18.14
C LYS A 359 15.20 9.86 -19.38
N GLU A 360 15.24 10.60 -20.48
CA GLU A 360 14.84 10.10 -21.81
C GLU A 360 16.03 9.29 -22.39
N GLY A 361 15.82 8.05 -22.87
CA GLY A 361 16.89 7.17 -23.40
C GLY A 361 16.73 5.65 -23.17
N ASP A 362 17.78 4.83 -23.31
CA ASP A 362 17.75 3.33 -23.32
C ASP A 362 17.09 2.62 -22.10
N LYS A 363 16.72 3.39 -21.07
CA LYS A 363 16.03 2.98 -19.83
C LYS A 363 14.87 3.94 -19.51
N ASP A 364 14.11 4.33 -20.54
CA ASP A 364 13.10 5.39 -20.46
C ASP A 364 11.86 5.01 -19.63
N ASP A 365 11.75 5.57 -18.42
CA ASP A 365 10.51 5.53 -17.64
C ASP A 365 9.53 6.66 -18.04
N VAL A 366 9.97 7.69 -18.77
CA VAL A 366 9.23 8.95 -19.02
C VAL A 366 8.46 8.92 -20.35
N ALA A 367 9.14 8.60 -21.46
CA ALA A 367 8.55 8.65 -22.81
C ALA A 367 7.36 7.69 -22.94
N ASP A 368 7.47 6.50 -22.35
CA ASP A 368 6.43 5.45 -22.39
C ASP A 368 5.26 5.70 -21.42
N THR A 369 5.32 6.73 -20.56
CA THR A 369 4.37 6.91 -19.43
C THR A 369 3.72 8.30 -19.35
N LYS A 370 3.70 9.06 -20.45
CA LYS A 370 3.01 10.37 -20.56
C LYS A 370 1.47 10.24 -20.50
N LYS A 371 0.93 9.91 -19.33
CA LYS A 371 -0.48 9.57 -19.07
C LYS A 371 -1.26 10.63 -18.29
N PHE A 372 -0.60 11.74 -17.95
CA PHE A 372 -1.24 12.87 -17.28
C PHE A 372 -1.35 14.03 -18.26
N LEU A 373 -2.47 14.76 -18.19
CA LEU A 373 -2.63 16.02 -18.88
C LEU A 373 -2.39 17.15 -17.88
N LYS A 374 -1.46 18.04 -18.24
CA LYS A 374 -1.17 19.28 -17.53
C LYS A 374 -1.77 20.43 -18.31
N PHE A 375 -2.77 21.08 -17.73
CA PHE A 375 -3.34 22.34 -18.18
C PHE A 375 -2.59 23.46 -17.48
N THR A 376 -1.99 24.36 -18.27
CA THR A 376 -1.16 25.42 -17.72
C THR A 376 -2.00 26.52 -17.10
N LYS A 377 -1.45 27.19 -16.09
CA LYS A 377 -1.97 28.47 -15.59
C LYS A 377 -2.29 29.42 -16.76
N GLY A 378 -3.45 30.07 -16.70
CA GLY A 378 -3.99 30.90 -17.78
C GLY A 378 -4.85 30.15 -18.80
N GLY A 379 -4.91 28.82 -18.74
CA GLY A 379 -5.82 28.02 -19.56
C GLY A 379 -7.28 28.43 -19.34
N LYS A 380 -8.09 28.44 -20.41
CA LYS A 380 -9.45 28.99 -20.37
C LYS A 380 -10.48 27.91 -20.06
N LEU A 381 -10.96 27.91 -18.82
CA LEU A 381 -12.07 27.07 -18.40
C LEU A 381 -13.39 27.72 -18.79
N SER A 382 -14.08 27.16 -19.79
CA SER A 382 -15.29 27.71 -20.38
C SER A 382 -16.57 27.09 -19.81
N LEU A 383 -17.60 27.89 -19.58
CA LEU A 383 -18.97 27.40 -19.33
C LEU A 383 -19.68 26.96 -20.60
N LYS A 384 -19.13 27.33 -21.77
CA LYS A 384 -19.66 26.91 -23.06
C LYS A 384 -19.55 25.40 -23.15
N PHE A 385 -20.69 24.76 -23.31
CA PHE A 385 -20.77 23.34 -23.60
C PHE A 385 -20.50 23.15 -25.10
N PRO A 386 -19.58 22.26 -25.50
CA PRO A 386 -19.15 22.11 -26.89
C PRO A 386 -20.17 21.31 -27.72
N ILE A 387 -21.45 21.72 -27.73
CA ILE A 387 -22.51 21.18 -28.61
C ILE A 387 -23.04 22.27 -29.52
N LYS A 388 -23.35 21.90 -30.76
CA LYS A 388 -24.10 22.74 -31.68
C LYS A 388 -25.54 22.26 -31.73
N LEU A 389 -26.47 23.13 -31.32
CA LEU A 389 -27.90 22.93 -31.56
C LEU A 389 -28.27 23.67 -32.84
N SER A 390 -28.74 22.93 -33.81
CA SER A 390 -28.99 23.43 -35.16
C SER A 390 -30.46 23.72 -35.38
N MET A 391 -30.73 24.56 -36.38
CA MET A 391 -32.07 24.74 -36.91
C MET A 391 -32.74 23.37 -37.17
N ASN A 392 -34.01 23.25 -36.80
CA ASN A 392 -34.82 22.02 -36.81
C ASN A 392 -34.53 20.97 -35.72
N ASP A 393 -33.61 21.22 -34.79
CA ASP A 393 -33.60 20.41 -33.55
C ASP A 393 -34.87 20.72 -32.73
N GLU A 394 -35.46 19.68 -32.14
CA GLU A 394 -36.62 19.83 -31.27
C GLU A 394 -36.15 20.03 -29.83
N ILE A 395 -36.60 21.11 -29.20
CA ILE A 395 -36.28 21.47 -27.82
C ILE A 395 -37.55 21.74 -27.01
N GLU A 396 -37.46 21.61 -25.70
CA GLU A 396 -38.49 22.04 -24.76
C GLU A 396 -37.91 23.11 -23.83
N VAL A 397 -38.56 24.27 -23.75
CA VAL A 397 -38.19 25.36 -22.84
C VAL A 397 -38.76 25.01 -21.47
N ILE A 398 -37.87 24.71 -20.52
CA ILE A 398 -38.24 24.22 -19.19
C ILE A 398 -38.75 25.35 -18.31
N ASP A 399 -37.99 26.45 -18.23
CA ASP A 399 -38.32 27.64 -17.44
C ASP A 399 -37.39 28.85 -17.70
N PHE A 400 -37.82 29.97 -17.09
CA PHE A 400 -37.10 31.23 -16.93
C PHE A 400 -36.98 31.51 -15.42
N PRO A 401 -35.81 31.27 -14.80
CA PRO A 401 -35.64 31.35 -13.35
C PRO A 401 -36.03 32.69 -12.71
N GLU A 402 -35.81 33.80 -13.41
CA GLU A 402 -36.05 35.18 -12.96
C GLU A 402 -37.17 35.87 -13.77
N GLY A 403 -37.92 35.10 -14.57
CA GLY A 403 -39.05 35.59 -15.37
C GLY A 403 -38.76 35.74 -16.86
N GLU A 404 -39.81 35.95 -17.68
CA GLU A 404 -39.77 35.89 -19.16
C GLU A 404 -38.88 36.97 -19.83
N ASN A 405 -38.49 38.00 -19.07
CA ASN A 405 -37.60 39.07 -19.49
C ASN A 405 -36.11 38.77 -19.25
N GLU A 406 -35.79 37.61 -18.68
CA GLU A 406 -34.41 37.19 -18.40
C GLU A 406 -33.61 36.91 -19.69
N LYS A 407 -32.31 37.21 -19.65
CA LYS A 407 -31.36 36.99 -20.75
C LYS A 407 -31.14 35.51 -21.08
N TYR A 408 -31.22 34.61 -20.09
CA TYR A 408 -30.95 33.19 -20.26
C TYR A 408 -32.19 32.36 -19.93
N CYS A 409 -32.36 31.22 -20.60
CA CYS A 409 -33.40 30.24 -20.29
C CYS A 409 -32.84 28.82 -20.26
N ARG A 410 -33.58 27.91 -19.60
CA ARG A 410 -33.25 26.48 -19.60
C ARG A 410 -34.02 25.77 -20.68
N ILE A 411 -33.30 25.01 -21.50
CA ILE A 411 -33.87 24.18 -22.55
C ILE A 411 -33.49 22.71 -22.34
N LYS A 412 -34.38 21.83 -22.75
CA LYS A 412 -34.16 20.39 -22.85
C LYS A 412 -34.07 20.03 -24.33
N LEU A 413 -33.03 19.30 -24.70
CA LEU A 413 -32.93 18.76 -26.05
C LEU A 413 -33.86 17.53 -26.16
N HIS A 414 -34.85 17.59 -27.05
CA HIS A 414 -35.80 16.50 -27.26
C HIS A 414 -35.39 15.60 -28.42
N LYS A 415 -35.01 16.19 -29.56
CA LYS A 415 -34.63 15.43 -30.76
C LYS A 415 -33.64 16.20 -31.61
N GLN A 416 -32.62 15.50 -32.09
CA GLN A 416 -31.64 16.03 -33.03
C GLN A 416 -31.84 15.45 -34.42
N ILE A 417 -31.64 16.27 -35.45
CA ILE A 417 -31.64 15.83 -36.85
C ILE A 417 -30.28 16.15 -37.45
N ARG A 418 -29.59 15.16 -37.99
CA ARG A 418 -28.22 15.31 -38.52
C ARG A 418 -28.02 14.53 -39.81
N ASP A 419 -27.12 15.06 -40.63
CA ASP A 419 -26.64 14.40 -41.84
C ASP A 419 -25.37 13.59 -41.51
N VAL A 420 -25.39 12.29 -41.80
CA VAL A 420 -24.30 11.37 -41.45
C VAL A 420 -23.87 10.51 -42.63
N ASP A 421 -22.67 9.94 -42.51
CA ASP A 421 -22.18 8.92 -43.43
C ASP A 421 -22.87 7.58 -43.12
N TYR A 422 -23.40 6.92 -44.16
CA TYR A 422 -24.08 5.63 -44.02
C TYR A 422 -23.15 4.55 -43.45
N ASP A 423 -21.85 4.63 -43.75
CA ASP A 423 -20.85 3.64 -43.31
C ASP A 423 -20.61 3.67 -41.79
N ASP A 424 -21.00 4.75 -41.11
CA ASP A 424 -20.98 4.91 -39.66
C ASP A 424 -22.23 4.33 -38.97
N LEU A 425 -23.20 3.82 -39.73
CA LEU A 425 -24.45 3.24 -39.25
C LEU A 425 -24.48 1.71 -39.42
N VAL A 426 -25.13 1.02 -38.48
CA VAL A 426 -25.55 -0.37 -38.63
C VAL A 426 -27.02 -0.38 -39.06
N ASP A 427 -27.25 -0.82 -40.30
CA ASP A 427 -28.58 -1.01 -40.86
C ASP A 427 -29.12 -2.41 -40.51
N HIS A 428 -30.17 -2.43 -39.68
CA HIS A 428 -30.81 -3.66 -39.25
C HIS A 428 -31.82 -4.20 -40.26
N LYS A 429 -32.08 -3.47 -41.36
CA LYS A 429 -33.08 -3.81 -42.39
C LYS A 429 -34.45 -4.14 -41.81
N LYS A 430 -34.83 -3.45 -40.74
CA LYS A 430 -36.09 -3.60 -40.01
C LYS A 430 -36.72 -2.23 -39.80
N LYS A 431 -38.04 -2.26 -39.65
CA LYS A 431 -38.84 -1.11 -39.24
C LYS A 431 -39.15 -1.20 -37.75
N ASP A 432 -39.22 -0.06 -37.09
CA ASP A 432 -39.68 0.04 -35.72
C ASP A 432 -41.22 -0.16 -35.64
N ALA A 433 -41.78 -0.05 -34.43
CA ALA A 433 -43.22 -0.16 -34.21
C ALA A 433 -44.04 0.94 -34.93
N THR A 434 -43.40 2.03 -35.37
CA THR A 434 -44.02 3.14 -36.10
C THR A 434 -43.92 2.97 -37.63
N GLY A 435 -43.26 1.90 -38.11
CA GLY A 435 -43.06 1.64 -39.52
C GLY A 435 -41.86 2.38 -40.14
N LYS A 436 -41.04 3.03 -39.33
CA LYS A 436 -39.86 3.81 -39.72
C LYS A 436 -38.60 2.95 -39.69
N SER A 437 -37.77 3.06 -40.71
CA SER A 437 -36.46 2.40 -40.72
C SER A 437 -35.56 3.01 -39.65
N TYR A 438 -34.79 2.17 -38.96
CA TYR A 438 -33.88 2.61 -37.90
C TYR A 438 -32.49 1.99 -38.03
N TYR A 439 -31.52 2.66 -37.44
CA TYR A 439 -30.11 2.28 -37.39
C TYR A 439 -29.60 2.31 -35.95
N THR A 440 -28.44 1.69 -35.73
CA THR A 440 -27.64 1.91 -34.51
C THR A 440 -26.23 2.38 -34.90
N PRO A 441 -25.50 3.09 -34.02
CA PRO A 441 -24.12 3.46 -34.26
C PRO A 441 -23.22 2.27 -34.61
N LYS A 442 -22.48 2.36 -35.72
CA LYS A 442 -21.35 1.49 -36.05
C LYS A 442 -20.04 2.15 -35.66
N ASN A 443 -19.91 3.44 -35.94
CA ASN A 443 -18.79 4.26 -35.47
C ASN A 443 -19.32 5.37 -34.56
N LEU A 444 -19.43 5.07 -33.27
CA LEU A 444 -19.96 6.00 -32.28
C LEU A 444 -19.15 7.29 -32.20
N THR A 445 -17.81 7.21 -32.37
CA THR A 445 -16.93 8.38 -32.29
C THR A 445 -17.25 9.39 -33.40
N ASN A 446 -17.38 8.92 -34.65
CA ASN A 446 -17.73 9.79 -35.77
C ASN A 446 -19.11 10.41 -35.60
N LEU A 447 -20.09 9.60 -35.18
CA LEU A 447 -21.46 10.09 -34.97
C LEU A 447 -21.53 11.08 -33.81
N ASN A 448 -20.87 10.83 -32.68
CA ASN A 448 -20.86 11.76 -31.55
C ASN A 448 -20.10 13.06 -31.82
N ALA A 449 -19.17 13.08 -32.79
CA ALA A 449 -18.63 14.35 -33.27
C ALA A 449 -19.72 15.24 -33.92
N ILE A 450 -20.75 14.64 -34.52
CA ILE A 450 -21.88 15.35 -35.16
C ILE A 450 -23.02 15.62 -34.15
N PHE A 451 -23.27 14.68 -33.24
CA PHE A 451 -24.38 14.72 -32.28
C PHE A 451 -24.02 15.37 -30.93
N GLY A 452 -22.74 15.64 -30.66
CA GLY A 452 -22.28 16.27 -29.42
C GLY A 452 -22.34 15.35 -28.21
N ASP A 453 -21.91 14.11 -28.40
CA ASP A 453 -21.88 13.03 -27.38
C ASP A 453 -23.25 12.59 -26.81
N SER A 454 -24.35 12.87 -27.52
CA SER A 454 -25.70 12.45 -27.11
C SER A 454 -26.04 11.00 -27.47
N LEU A 455 -25.32 10.37 -28.40
CA LEU A 455 -25.54 8.96 -28.76
C LEU A 455 -24.75 8.03 -27.84
N LYS A 456 -25.33 6.87 -27.56
CA LYS A 456 -24.73 5.70 -26.91
C LYS A 456 -24.61 4.58 -27.96
N GLU A 457 -23.79 3.56 -27.70
CA GLU A 457 -23.57 2.43 -28.65
C GLU A 457 -24.87 1.77 -29.13
N LYS A 458 -25.90 1.76 -28.27
CA LYS A 458 -27.22 1.16 -28.56
C LYS A 458 -28.31 2.18 -28.85
N SER A 459 -27.95 3.46 -29.02
CA SER A 459 -28.91 4.49 -29.41
C SER A 459 -29.56 4.10 -30.73
N VAL A 460 -30.88 4.22 -30.79
CA VAL A 460 -31.67 3.98 -32.00
C VAL A 460 -31.86 5.32 -32.71
N VAL A 461 -31.35 5.42 -33.92
CA VAL A 461 -31.54 6.60 -34.78
C VAL A 461 -32.43 6.25 -35.95
N HIS A 462 -33.32 7.15 -36.34
CA HIS A 462 -34.35 6.89 -37.34
C HIS A 462 -33.97 7.53 -38.67
N PHE A 463 -34.24 6.83 -39.76
CA PHE A 463 -34.07 7.35 -41.12
C PHE A 463 -35.06 8.48 -41.39
N GLU A 464 -34.57 9.64 -41.84
CA GLU A 464 -35.42 10.74 -42.32
C GLU A 464 -35.40 10.83 -43.84
N GLU A 465 -34.22 10.92 -44.44
CA GLU A 465 -34.08 11.23 -45.87
C GLU A 465 -32.79 10.65 -46.46
N MET A 466 -32.84 10.30 -47.75
CA MET A 466 -31.65 10.00 -48.54
C MET A 466 -31.04 11.30 -49.05
N LEU A 467 -29.76 11.52 -48.77
CA LEU A 467 -29.02 12.70 -49.24
C LEU A 467 -28.16 12.33 -50.45
N ALA A 468 -27.76 13.34 -51.22
CA ALA A 468 -26.82 13.16 -52.33
C ALA A 468 -25.47 12.61 -51.83
N ASP A 469 -24.89 11.67 -52.57
CA ASP A 469 -23.61 11.07 -52.23
C ASP A 469 -22.46 12.08 -52.41
N VAL A 470 -21.46 12.03 -51.51
CA VAL A 470 -20.25 12.86 -51.59
C VAL A 470 -19.05 11.97 -51.93
N GLY A 471 -18.62 12.01 -53.19
CA GLY A 471 -17.59 11.10 -53.69
C GLY A 471 -18.06 9.64 -53.63
N LYS A 472 -17.35 8.78 -52.88
CA LYS A 472 -17.74 7.38 -52.66
C LYS A 472 -18.60 7.16 -51.40
N LYS A 473 -18.86 8.22 -50.62
CA LYS A 473 -19.57 8.12 -49.34
C LYS A 473 -21.07 8.34 -49.52
N LYS A 474 -21.85 7.34 -49.10
CA LYS A 474 -23.32 7.42 -49.07
C LYS A 474 -23.77 8.24 -47.86
N ARG A 475 -24.72 9.16 -48.06
CA ARG A 475 -25.18 10.09 -47.02
C ARG A 475 -26.64 9.83 -46.60
N ARG A 476 -26.95 10.03 -45.32
CA ARG A 476 -28.31 9.87 -44.77
C ARG A 476 -28.62 11.03 -43.84
N LYS A 477 -29.84 11.56 -43.92
CA LYS A 477 -30.39 12.39 -42.85
C LYS A 477 -31.08 11.46 -41.86
N ILE A 478 -30.69 11.57 -40.59
CA ILE A 478 -31.23 10.75 -39.51
C ILE A 478 -31.68 11.62 -38.35
N SER A 479 -32.61 11.11 -37.54
CA SER A 479 -33.00 11.74 -36.28
C SER A 479 -32.75 10.85 -35.08
N PHE A 480 -32.50 11.48 -33.95
CA PHE A 480 -32.31 10.84 -32.67
C PHE A 480 -33.16 11.54 -31.61
N THR A 481 -34.10 10.82 -31.01
CA THR A 481 -34.87 11.31 -29.85
C THR A 481 -34.09 11.01 -28.58
N VAL A 482 -33.83 12.04 -27.80
CA VAL A 482 -33.05 11.97 -26.57
C VAL A 482 -33.92 11.39 -25.44
N PRO A 483 -33.43 10.42 -24.66
CA PRO A 483 -34.16 9.88 -23.51
C PRO A 483 -34.52 10.95 -22.47
N ASN A 484 -35.66 10.79 -21.80
CA ASN A 484 -36.33 11.83 -21.01
C ASN A 484 -35.54 12.44 -19.83
N ASP A 485 -34.41 11.88 -19.41
CA ASP A 485 -33.65 12.33 -18.22
C ASP A 485 -32.26 12.92 -18.54
N GLU A 486 -31.94 13.20 -19.82
CA GLU A 486 -30.60 13.65 -20.25
C GLU A 486 -30.66 14.96 -21.08
N HIS A 487 -29.55 15.72 -21.14
CA HIS A 487 -29.34 16.89 -22.02
C HIS A 487 -30.18 18.16 -21.75
N ILE A 488 -30.08 18.67 -20.52
CA ILE A 488 -30.60 20.00 -20.15
C ILE A 488 -29.45 21.02 -20.26
N TYR A 489 -29.73 22.14 -20.90
CA TYR A 489 -28.75 23.20 -21.15
C TYR A 489 -29.29 24.58 -20.84
N TRP A 490 -28.37 25.52 -20.64
CA TRP A 490 -28.64 26.94 -20.58
C TRP A 490 -28.28 27.58 -21.91
N VAL A 491 -29.14 28.46 -22.41
CA VAL A 491 -28.89 29.22 -23.65
C VAL A 491 -29.28 30.67 -23.43
N GLU A 492 -28.66 31.56 -24.21
CA GLU A 492 -29.19 32.91 -24.34
C GLU A 492 -30.55 32.84 -25.01
N LYS A 493 -31.53 33.55 -24.46
CA LYS A 493 -32.93 33.47 -24.87
C LYS A 493 -33.06 33.80 -26.36
N PRO A 494 -33.49 32.86 -27.21
CA PRO A 494 -33.74 33.17 -28.62
C PRO A 494 -34.90 34.16 -28.75
N THR A 495 -34.84 35.09 -29.71
CA THR A 495 -35.87 36.14 -29.92
C THR A 495 -37.29 35.58 -30.03
N ASP A 496 -37.40 34.37 -30.57
CA ASP A 496 -38.67 33.73 -30.91
C ASP A 496 -39.25 32.91 -29.75
N ILE A 497 -38.54 32.85 -28.61
CA ILE A 497 -38.90 32.08 -27.41
C ILE A 497 -39.10 33.05 -26.24
N ASN A 498 -40.36 33.33 -25.91
CA ASN A 498 -40.71 34.29 -24.87
C ASN A 498 -41.53 33.70 -23.71
N LYS A 499 -41.82 32.39 -23.75
CA LYS A 499 -42.58 31.70 -22.70
C LYS A 499 -42.22 30.22 -22.63
N LYS A 500 -42.58 29.59 -21.52
CA LYS A 500 -42.42 28.15 -21.32
C LYS A 500 -43.21 27.38 -22.37
N THR A 501 -42.64 26.31 -22.91
CA THR A 501 -43.33 25.45 -23.89
C THR A 501 -44.08 24.33 -23.19
N THR A 502 -45.26 23.97 -23.69
CA THR A 502 -46.04 22.81 -23.21
C THR A 502 -45.71 21.52 -23.97
N SER A 503 -44.94 21.61 -25.05
CA SER A 503 -44.50 20.50 -25.90
C SER A 503 -43.23 20.89 -26.66
N PRO A 504 -42.43 19.93 -27.16
CA PRO A 504 -41.23 20.24 -27.94
C PRO A 504 -41.52 21.12 -29.16
N ILE A 505 -40.64 22.08 -29.42
CA ILE A 505 -40.69 23.02 -30.56
C ILE A 505 -39.43 22.92 -31.40
N LEU A 506 -39.52 23.22 -32.69
CA LEU A 506 -38.36 23.28 -33.59
C LEU A 506 -37.60 24.60 -33.39
N LEU A 507 -36.27 24.51 -33.32
CA LEU A 507 -35.40 25.68 -33.41
C LEU A 507 -35.52 26.31 -34.81
N LYS A 508 -35.78 27.62 -34.86
CA LYS A 508 -35.88 28.41 -36.10
C LYS A 508 -34.53 28.91 -36.63
N ALA A 509 -33.50 28.88 -35.79
CA ALA A 509 -32.13 29.25 -36.12
C ALA A 509 -31.15 28.41 -35.29
N ASP A 510 -29.91 28.32 -35.75
CA ASP A 510 -28.82 27.71 -34.99
C ASP A 510 -28.61 28.47 -33.67
N LEU A 511 -28.44 27.74 -32.56
CA LEU A 511 -28.00 28.32 -31.30
C LEU A 511 -26.47 28.32 -31.26
N ALA A 512 -25.90 29.52 -31.40
CA ALA A 512 -24.46 29.70 -31.51
C ALA A 512 -23.68 29.33 -30.23
N THR A 513 -24.31 29.37 -29.06
CA THR A 513 -23.65 29.05 -27.79
C THR A 513 -24.61 28.39 -26.81
N VAL A 514 -24.17 27.28 -26.26
CA VAL A 514 -24.87 26.50 -25.23
C VAL A 514 -24.00 26.48 -23.99
N TYR A 515 -24.60 26.57 -22.81
CA TYR A 515 -23.90 26.59 -21.53
C TYR A 515 -24.35 25.40 -20.68
N TYR A 516 -23.38 24.78 -19.99
CA TYR A 516 -23.67 23.69 -19.04
C TYR A 516 -24.37 24.19 -17.76
N ARG A 517 -24.12 25.45 -17.38
CA ARG A 517 -24.76 26.12 -16.24
C ARG A 517 -25.07 27.58 -16.60
N LYS A 518 -26.02 28.21 -15.89
CA LYS A 518 -26.35 29.63 -16.05
C LYS A 518 -25.11 30.50 -15.86
N PRO A 519 -24.73 31.34 -16.83
CA PRO A 519 -23.68 32.34 -16.63
C PRO A 519 -24.06 33.31 -15.50
N LYS A 520 -23.10 33.66 -14.63
CA LYS A 520 -23.28 34.68 -13.59
C LYS A 520 -22.49 35.92 -13.98
N ASN A 521 -23.10 37.10 -13.94
CA ASN A 521 -22.45 38.37 -14.28
C ASN A 521 -21.73 38.36 -15.66
N ASP A 522 -22.28 37.62 -16.63
CA ASP A 522 -21.66 37.40 -17.95
C ASP A 522 -20.26 36.77 -17.96
N LEU A 523 -19.79 36.22 -16.83
CA LEU A 523 -18.57 35.42 -16.76
C LEU A 523 -18.80 34.05 -17.41
N ILE A 524 -18.31 33.91 -18.64
CA ILE A 524 -18.42 32.70 -19.46
C ILE A 524 -17.13 31.87 -19.44
N GLU A 525 -15.98 32.52 -19.26
CA GLU A 525 -14.66 31.88 -19.18
C GLU A 525 -13.97 32.32 -17.90
N VAL A 526 -13.27 31.38 -17.27
CA VAL A 526 -12.40 31.64 -16.12
C VAL A 526 -11.01 31.11 -16.44
N GLU A 527 -9.99 31.92 -16.21
CA GLU A 527 -8.61 31.47 -16.37
C GLU A 527 -8.17 30.62 -15.19
N LEU A 528 -7.46 29.53 -15.46
CA LEU A 528 -6.84 28.72 -14.43
C LEU A 528 -5.82 29.56 -13.65
N ASN A 529 -6.02 29.70 -12.35
CA ASN A 529 -5.12 30.45 -11.48
C ASN A 529 -3.75 29.77 -11.30
N GLU A 530 -3.70 28.44 -11.47
CA GLU A 530 -2.54 27.58 -11.31
C GLU A 530 -2.58 26.43 -12.32
N ASP A 531 -1.45 25.72 -12.45
CA ASP A 531 -1.40 24.51 -13.26
C ASP A 531 -2.34 23.45 -12.68
N TYR A 532 -3.17 22.84 -13.54
CA TYR A 532 -4.03 21.72 -13.18
C TYR A 532 -3.53 20.44 -13.86
N ILE A 533 -3.33 19.38 -13.08
CA ILE A 533 -2.83 18.10 -13.57
C ILE A 533 -3.82 17.01 -13.20
N GLU A 534 -4.22 16.22 -14.19
CA GLU A 534 -5.14 15.10 -14.01
C GLU A 534 -4.69 13.89 -14.83
N ALA A 535 -5.00 12.69 -14.34
CA ALA A 535 -4.77 11.48 -15.10
C ALA A 535 -5.71 11.44 -16.33
N GLU A 536 -5.18 11.14 -17.51
CA GLU A 536 -5.93 11.18 -18.77
C GLU A 536 -7.17 10.25 -18.75
N ASN A 537 -7.10 9.13 -18.01
CA ASN A 537 -8.21 8.19 -17.83
C ASN A 537 -9.32 8.65 -16.88
N GLN A 538 -9.07 9.70 -16.08
CA GLN A 538 -10.08 10.31 -15.19
C GLN A 538 -10.83 11.45 -15.87
N LEU A 539 -10.31 11.94 -17.01
CA LEU A 539 -10.92 13.00 -17.77
C LEU A 539 -11.99 12.44 -18.72
N LYS A 540 -13.10 13.16 -18.83
CA LYS A 540 -14.17 12.85 -19.80
C LYS A 540 -13.98 13.70 -21.05
N PRO A 541 -13.54 13.11 -22.18
CA PRO A 541 -13.39 13.85 -23.42
C PRO A 541 -14.76 14.07 -24.09
N VAL A 542 -15.02 15.28 -24.57
CA VAL A 542 -16.13 15.61 -25.46
C VAL A 542 -15.53 16.03 -26.81
N LYS A 543 -15.91 15.34 -27.89
CA LYS A 543 -15.42 15.62 -29.24
C LYS A 543 -16.47 16.38 -30.05
N THR A 544 -16.04 17.39 -30.79
CA THR A 544 -16.89 18.16 -31.70
C THR A 544 -16.63 17.80 -33.16
N SER A 545 -17.49 18.30 -34.06
CA SER A 545 -17.41 18.08 -35.51
C SER A 545 -16.12 18.63 -36.14
N GLU A 546 -15.44 19.54 -35.45
CA GLU A 546 -14.16 20.14 -35.86
C GLU A 546 -12.94 19.32 -35.43
N ASN A 547 -13.15 18.10 -34.90
CA ASN A 547 -12.11 17.23 -34.35
C ASN A 547 -11.40 17.81 -33.11
N THR A 548 -11.97 18.86 -32.51
CA THR A 548 -11.50 19.46 -31.26
C THR A 548 -12.00 18.62 -30.08
N THR A 549 -11.07 18.23 -29.19
CA THR A 549 -11.40 17.52 -27.95
C THR A 549 -11.42 18.51 -26.79
N TRP A 550 -12.48 18.44 -25.99
CA TRP A 550 -12.67 19.21 -24.75
C TRP A 550 -12.68 18.28 -23.54
N TYR A 551 -12.19 18.76 -22.40
CA TYR A 551 -12.24 18.04 -21.14
C TYR A 551 -13.06 18.79 -20.11
N GLN A 552 -14.01 18.10 -19.46
CA GLN A 552 -14.71 18.65 -18.31
C GLN A 552 -13.80 18.61 -17.09
N LEU A 553 -13.49 19.78 -16.53
CA LEU A 553 -12.69 19.92 -15.30
C LEU A 553 -13.56 20.43 -14.16
N LYS A 554 -13.29 19.91 -12.97
CA LYS A 554 -13.81 20.42 -11.70
C LYS A 554 -12.63 20.81 -10.83
N ILE A 555 -12.38 22.11 -10.76
CA ILE A 555 -11.25 22.67 -10.02
C ILE A 555 -11.74 23.23 -8.68
N THR A 556 -10.90 23.11 -7.67
CA THR A 556 -11.12 23.79 -6.38
C THR A 556 -9.93 24.66 -6.13
N ASP A 557 -10.16 25.97 -6.05
CA ASP A 557 -9.16 26.96 -5.72
C ASP A 557 -9.65 27.85 -4.56
N ARG A 558 -8.92 28.94 -4.28
CA ARG A 558 -9.29 29.90 -3.23
C ARG A 558 -10.58 30.67 -3.50
N GLN A 559 -11.03 30.72 -4.75
CA GLN A 559 -12.31 31.32 -5.15
C GLN A 559 -13.47 30.33 -4.95
N GLY A 560 -13.17 29.08 -4.62
CA GLY A 560 -14.11 28.01 -4.38
C GLY A 560 -14.07 26.96 -5.48
N GLN A 561 -15.15 26.20 -5.61
CA GLN A 561 -15.25 25.16 -6.61
C GLN A 561 -15.72 25.76 -7.94
N GLN A 562 -14.92 25.57 -8.99
CA GLN A 562 -15.28 25.94 -10.36
C GLN A 562 -15.37 24.69 -11.23
N GLU A 563 -16.18 24.77 -12.28
CA GLU A 563 -16.40 23.65 -13.18
C GLU A 563 -16.67 24.21 -14.58
N GLY A 564 -16.09 23.57 -15.60
CA GLY A 564 -16.25 23.96 -16.99
C GLY A 564 -15.49 23.03 -17.94
N TYR A 565 -15.45 23.41 -19.21
CA TYR A 565 -14.78 22.70 -20.28
C TYR A 565 -13.53 23.46 -20.71
N ILE A 566 -12.42 22.75 -20.86
CA ILE A 566 -11.16 23.29 -21.39
C ILE A 566 -10.76 22.53 -22.64
N GLU A 567 -10.12 23.21 -23.59
CA GLU A 567 -9.70 22.62 -24.84
C GLU A 567 -8.45 21.77 -24.65
N SER A 568 -8.39 20.62 -25.34
CA SER A 568 -7.22 19.72 -25.29
C SER A 568 -5.92 20.38 -25.76
N LYS A 569 -5.97 21.38 -26.64
CA LYS A 569 -4.78 22.13 -27.09
C LYS A 569 -4.08 22.91 -25.97
N ASP A 570 -4.82 23.25 -24.91
CA ASP A 570 -4.29 23.94 -23.73
C ASP A 570 -3.65 22.98 -22.73
N SER A 571 -3.48 21.70 -23.13
CA SER A 571 -2.90 20.65 -22.30
C SER A 571 -1.61 20.09 -22.90
N THR A 572 -0.71 19.68 -22.01
CA THR A 572 0.51 18.97 -22.36
C THR A 572 0.53 17.60 -21.69
N LYS A 573 0.98 16.57 -22.42
CA LYS A 573 1.14 15.23 -21.83
C LYS A 573 2.42 15.16 -21.01
N ILE A 574 2.30 14.78 -19.74
CA ILE A 574 3.43 14.64 -18.82
C ILE A 574 3.46 13.24 -18.16
N SER A 575 4.64 12.86 -17.67
CA SER A 575 4.88 11.59 -16.97
C SER A 575 4.98 11.81 -15.45
N ALA A 576 4.46 10.88 -14.65
CA ALA A 576 4.66 10.88 -13.20
C ALA A 576 6.14 10.76 -12.78
N HIS A 577 7.01 10.29 -13.68
CA HIS A 577 8.46 10.22 -13.46
C HIS A 577 9.18 11.57 -13.62
N ASP A 578 8.49 12.59 -14.15
CA ASP A 578 8.93 13.98 -14.19
C ASP A 578 8.24 14.75 -13.04
N TRP A 579 8.87 14.74 -11.86
CA TRP A 579 8.37 15.40 -10.67
C TRP A 579 8.37 16.93 -10.83
N ILE A 580 9.26 17.47 -11.66
CA ILE A 580 9.34 18.92 -11.92
C ILE A 580 8.06 19.39 -12.61
N ALA A 581 7.52 18.59 -13.55
CA ALA A 581 6.24 18.88 -14.17
C ALA A 581 5.06 18.98 -13.16
N PHE A 582 5.14 18.25 -12.04
CA PHE A 582 4.19 18.28 -10.93
C PHE A 582 4.44 19.41 -9.91
N GLY A 583 5.48 20.23 -10.14
CA GLY A 583 5.81 21.40 -9.35
C GLY A 583 6.88 21.18 -8.27
N PHE A 584 7.57 20.03 -8.26
CA PHE A 584 8.68 19.81 -7.32
C PHE A 584 9.88 20.69 -7.67
N LYS A 585 10.46 21.36 -6.66
CA LYS A 585 11.60 22.27 -6.80
C LYS A 585 12.67 21.96 -5.75
N THR A 586 13.94 22.01 -6.16
CA THR A 586 15.08 21.78 -5.25
C THR A 586 15.77 23.08 -4.88
N PHE A 587 16.12 23.22 -3.60
CA PHE A 587 16.80 24.39 -3.02
C PHE A 587 18.12 23.95 -2.37
N LYS A 588 19.25 24.22 -3.04
CA LYS A 588 20.60 23.80 -2.61
C LYS A 588 21.42 24.89 -1.90
N ASP A 589 21.21 26.14 -2.30
CA ASP A 589 22.04 27.28 -1.86
C ASP A 589 21.43 27.97 -0.64
N GLN A 590 21.33 27.27 0.50
CA GLN A 590 20.78 27.81 1.74
C GLN A 590 21.82 27.81 2.87
N SER A 591 21.66 28.73 3.83
CA SER A 591 22.54 28.80 5.01
C SER A 591 22.45 27.52 5.85
N ASP A 592 23.54 27.20 6.54
CA ASP A 592 23.59 26.12 7.54
C ASP A 592 23.09 26.57 8.92
N ASP A 593 22.55 27.79 9.03
CA ASP A 593 21.86 28.26 10.22
C ASP A 593 20.59 27.41 10.45
N PHE A 594 20.35 27.05 11.71
CA PHE A 594 19.15 26.32 12.08
C PHE A 594 17.94 27.24 12.21
N VAL A 595 18.16 28.48 12.66
CA VAL A 595 17.15 29.54 12.81
C VAL A 595 17.38 30.65 11.77
N PHE A 596 16.32 31.08 11.08
CA PHE A 596 16.38 32.12 10.06
C PHE A 596 16.03 33.50 10.60
N ASP A 597 16.73 34.53 10.09
CA ASP A 597 16.26 35.92 10.21
C ASP A 597 15.10 36.15 9.22
N PRO A 598 13.91 36.56 9.68
CA PRO A 598 12.77 36.82 8.81
C PRO A 598 12.88 38.12 7.99
N ASP A 599 14.00 38.85 8.07
CA ASP A 599 14.27 40.06 7.30
C ASP A 599 14.57 39.73 5.82
N GLU A 600 13.79 40.32 4.90
CA GLU A 600 13.91 40.09 3.45
C GLU A 600 15.32 40.29 2.90
N LYS A 601 16.09 41.23 3.47
CA LYS A 601 17.42 41.58 2.96
C LYS A 601 18.44 40.47 3.18
N THR A 602 18.30 39.73 4.27
CA THR A 602 19.21 38.65 4.68
C THR A 602 18.64 37.27 4.41
N ALA A 603 17.34 37.18 4.10
CA ALA A 603 16.65 35.92 3.84
C ALA A 603 17.26 35.13 2.66
N PRO A 604 17.55 33.83 2.85
CA PRO A 604 18.04 32.97 1.78
C PRO A 604 16.94 32.71 0.74
N LYS A 605 17.32 32.22 -0.45
CA LYS A 605 16.41 32.09 -1.61
C LYS A 605 15.19 31.21 -1.29
N PHE A 606 15.36 30.15 -0.53
CA PHE A 606 14.23 29.30 -0.14
C PHE A 606 13.22 30.06 0.72
N LEU A 607 13.68 30.88 1.68
CA LEU A 607 12.80 31.61 2.58
C LEU A 607 12.02 32.69 1.84
N LYS A 608 12.62 33.31 0.83
CA LYS A 608 11.93 34.23 -0.09
C LYS A 608 10.81 33.53 -0.86
N GLU A 609 11.06 32.33 -1.39
CA GLU A 609 10.00 31.54 -2.05
C GLU A 609 8.91 31.13 -1.06
N VAL A 610 9.25 30.71 0.16
CA VAL A 610 8.27 30.41 1.21
C VAL A 610 7.41 31.64 1.48
N TRP A 611 8.03 32.80 1.65
CA TRP A 611 7.33 34.05 1.90
C TRP A 611 6.41 34.46 0.75
N GLU A 612 6.84 34.31 -0.51
CA GLU A 612 5.97 34.54 -1.67
C GLU A 612 4.72 33.66 -1.67
N GLN A 613 4.80 32.43 -1.14
CA GLN A 613 3.63 31.58 -0.95
C GLN A 613 2.78 31.95 0.27
N MET A 614 3.32 32.73 1.22
CA MET A 614 2.60 33.18 2.42
C MET A 614 1.87 34.51 2.18
N ASP A 615 2.45 35.42 1.38
CA ASP A 615 1.90 36.73 1.00
C ASP A 615 0.75 36.58 0.00
N THR A 616 -0.31 35.93 0.46
CA THR A 616 -1.43 35.57 -0.39
C THR A 616 -2.57 36.55 -0.21
N LYS A 617 -3.03 37.08 -1.34
CA LYS A 617 -4.15 38.01 -1.40
C LYS A 617 -5.40 37.35 -0.79
N ARG A 618 -6.10 38.05 0.09
CA ARG A 618 -7.43 37.69 0.57
C ARG A 618 -8.45 38.17 -0.45
N TYR A 619 -9.43 37.34 -0.77
CA TYR A 619 -10.54 37.76 -1.62
C TYR A 619 -11.65 38.32 -0.73
N GLU A 620 -11.89 39.63 -0.78
CA GLU A 620 -12.95 40.32 -0.03
C GLU A 620 -13.72 41.23 -1.00
N ASN A 621 -15.04 41.25 -0.89
CA ASN A 621 -15.93 42.13 -1.66
C ASN A 621 -15.73 42.10 -3.20
N GLY A 622 -15.35 40.95 -3.77
CA GLY A 622 -15.18 40.80 -5.22
C GLY A 622 -13.79 41.22 -5.74
N GLU A 623 -12.89 41.67 -4.86
CA GLU A 623 -11.53 42.07 -5.20
C GLU A 623 -10.48 41.32 -4.37
N TRP A 624 -9.29 41.19 -4.94
CA TRP A 624 -8.13 40.64 -4.24
C TRP A 624 -7.49 41.72 -3.38
N VAL A 625 -7.82 41.72 -2.09
CA VAL A 625 -7.19 42.57 -1.07
C VAL A 625 -5.90 41.90 -0.62
N LYS A 626 -4.73 42.53 -0.86
CA LYS A 626 -3.46 42.06 -0.32
C LYS A 626 -3.53 42.11 1.21
N ASP A 627 -3.08 41.06 1.90
CA ASP A 627 -2.92 41.16 3.35
C ASP A 627 -1.88 42.24 3.64
N THR A 628 -2.28 43.22 4.44
CA THR A 628 -1.57 44.49 4.59
C THR A 628 -0.46 44.33 5.61
N ALA A 629 0.75 44.04 5.14
CA ALA A 629 1.99 44.72 5.53
C ALA A 629 3.12 44.25 4.61
N LYS A 630 3.39 44.96 3.51
CA LYS A 630 4.73 44.91 2.88
C LYS A 630 5.72 45.67 3.77
N ASP A 631 5.89 45.22 5.01
CA ASP A 631 6.89 45.76 5.94
C ASP A 631 8.29 45.18 5.70
N GLY A 632 8.41 44.26 4.72
CA GLY A 632 9.66 43.58 4.36
C GLY A 632 10.03 42.45 5.31
N LYS A 633 9.10 41.95 6.14
CA LYS A 633 9.37 40.92 7.16
C LYS A 633 8.28 39.86 7.20
N LEU A 634 8.68 38.60 7.23
CA LEU A 634 7.73 37.50 7.49
C LEU A 634 7.47 37.39 9.00
N SER A 635 6.27 37.78 9.44
CA SER A 635 5.88 37.69 10.85
C SER A 635 5.46 36.27 11.23
N ARG A 636 5.50 35.95 12.54
CA ARG A 636 5.01 34.66 13.07
C ARG A 636 3.52 34.43 12.77
N ARG A 637 2.73 35.50 12.67
CA ARG A 637 1.29 35.43 12.40
C ARG A 637 1.03 35.04 10.95
N GLU A 638 1.77 35.62 10.01
CA GLU A 638 1.66 35.29 8.59
C GLU A 638 2.14 33.87 8.32
N LEU A 639 3.29 33.49 8.89
CA LEU A 639 3.79 32.12 8.78
C LEU A 639 2.76 31.11 9.31
N LEU A 640 2.18 31.35 10.49
CA LEU A 640 1.16 30.46 11.04
C LEU A 640 -0.12 30.44 10.21
N GLY A 641 -0.53 31.59 9.67
CA GLY A 641 -1.70 31.71 8.79
C GLY A 641 -1.55 30.88 7.52
N GLY A 642 -0.43 31.04 6.81
CA GLY A 642 -0.18 30.31 5.58
C GLY A 642 0.14 28.82 5.80
N LEU A 643 0.82 28.45 6.88
CA LEU A 643 1.03 27.02 7.21
C LEU A 643 -0.28 26.29 7.52
N ASN A 644 -1.34 26.98 7.92
CA ASN A 644 -2.68 26.42 8.10
C ASN A 644 -3.56 26.47 6.82
N ASP A 645 -3.06 27.08 5.74
CA ASP A 645 -3.74 27.13 4.44
C ASP A 645 -3.35 25.90 3.60
N CYS A 646 -4.36 25.20 3.07
CA CYS A 646 -4.14 23.97 2.33
C CYS A 646 -3.45 24.18 0.97
N PHE A 647 -3.66 25.33 0.32
CA PHE A 647 -3.02 25.66 -0.96
C PHE A 647 -1.55 26.03 -0.77
N VAL A 648 -1.24 26.77 0.29
CA VAL A 648 0.16 27.05 0.68
C VAL A 648 0.87 25.76 1.03
N SER A 649 0.25 24.92 1.87
CA SER A 649 0.80 23.62 2.26
C SER A 649 1.07 22.72 1.04
N GLU A 650 0.19 22.72 0.03
CA GLU A 650 0.41 22.00 -1.23
C GLU A 650 1.68 22.45 -1.95
N LYS A 651 1.97 23.75 -1.99
CA LYS A 651 3.18 24.28 -2.63
C LYS A 651 4.44 24.01 -1.82
N LEU A 652 4.40 24.24 -0.51
CA LEU A 652 5.52 23.95 0.38
C LEU A 652 5.90 22.48 0.37
N SER A 653 4.92 21.58 0.28
CA SER A 653 5.14 20.12 0.25
C SER A 653 5.97 19.65 -0.95
N LYS A 654 6.09 20.49 -2.00
CA LYS A 654 6.85 20.21 -3.22
C LYS A 654 8.26 20.84 -3.21
N MET A 655 8.63 21.55 -2.15
CA MET A 655 9.98 22.07 -1.96
C MET A 655 10.89 20.99 -1.40
N ILE A 656 12.05 20.77 -2.01
CA ILE A 656 13.07 19.81 -1.59
C ILE A 656 14.28 20.60 -1.15
N CYS A 657 14.51 20.66 0.16
CA CYS A 657 15.52 21.53 0.76
C CYS A 657 16.77 20.72 1.12
N TYR A 658 17.94 21.22 0.72
CA TYR A 658 19.23 20.63 1.10
C TYR A 658 19.77 21.34 2.35
N HIS A 659 19.60 20.73 3.52
CA HIS A 659 20.00 21.33 4.80
C HIS A 659 20.44 20.26 5.81
N THR A 660 21.05 20.72 6.90
CA THR A 660 21.47 19.84 8.00
C THR A 660 20.24 19.29 8.73
N SER A 661 20.20 17.98 8.96
CA SER A 661 19.12 17.31 9.70
C SER A 661 19.03 17.80 11.15
N GLU A 662 17.80 18.04 11.63
CA GLU A 662 17.54 18.50 13.00
C GLU A 662 18.04 17.53 14.08
N TRP A 663 18.23 16.25 13.72
CA TRP A 663 18.68 15.17 14.60
C TRP A 663 20.21 15.03 14.72
N SER A 664 20.92 16.03 14.22
CA SER A 664 22.39 16.11 14.19
C SER A 664 22.94 17.44 14.71
N VAL A 665 22.06 18.35 15.13
CA VAL A 665 22.40 19.75 15.42
C VAL A 665 23.40 19.83 16.57
N ASP A 666 24.45 20.62 16.39
CA ASP A 666 25.42 20.92 17.44
C ASP A 666 24.83 21.97 18.39
N PHE A 667 24.74 21.63 19.69
CA PHE A 667 24.14 22.52 20.67
C PHE A 667 24.91 23.84 20.83
N ASN A 668 26.24 23.85 20.73
CA ASN A 668 27.01 25.08 20.91
C ASN A 668 26.75 26.06 19.76
N LYS A 669 26.64 25.53 18.53
CA LYS A 669 26.26 26.33 17.37
C LYS A 669 24.83 26.86 17.52
N LEU A 670 23.88 25.99 17.85
CA LEU A 670 22.47 26.36 18.05
C LEU A 670 22.30 27.38 19.19
N LYS A 671 23.04 27.22 20.28
CA LYS A 671 23.03 28.14 21.43
C LYS A 671 23.37 29.55 20.97
N ALA A 672 24.44 29.73 20.20
CA ALA A 672 24.83 31.05 19.70
C ALA A 672 23.74 31.69 18.82
N GLU A 673 23.07 30.91 17.98
CA GLU A 673 21.95 31.38 17.15
C GLU A 673 20.74 31.81 18.02
N ILE A 674 20.34 30.98 18.99
CA ILE A 674 19.24 31.28 19.91
C ILE A 674 19.54 32.51 20.77
N GLU A 675 20.76 32.60 21.32
CA GLU A 675 21.19 33.74 22.13
C GLU A 675 21.11 35.04 21.35
N THR A 676 21.58 35.03 20.10
CA THR A 676 21.53 36.20 19.21
C THR A 676 20.09 36.68 18.97
N ASP A 677 19.15 35.78 18.66
CA ASP A 677 17.75 36.14 18.43
C ASP A 677 17.04 36.65 19.71
N LEU A 678 17.26 35.96 20.84
CA LEU A 678 16.64 36.35 22.11
C LEU A 678 17.20 37.69 22.61
N ASP A 679 18.51 37.89 22.57
CA ASP A 679 19.14 39.13 23.04
C ASP A 679 18.71 40.34 22.22
N LYS A 680 18.50 40.18 20.90
CA LYS A 680 17.93 41.23 20.03
C LYS A 680 16.56 41.73 20.54
N ASN A 681 15.76 40.86 21.13
CA ASN A 681 14.43 41.20 21.66
C ASN A 681 14.49 41.65 23.13
N ILE A 682 15.30 41.00 23.97
CA ILE A 682 15.53 41.38 25.38
C ILE A 682 16.10 42.79 25.47
N ASN A 683 17.00 43.17 24.57
CA ASN A 683 17.61 44.50 24.56
C ASN A 683 16.63 45.62 24.21
N LYS A 684 15.48 45.32 23.59
CA LYS A 684 14.42 46.31 23.31
C LYS A 684 13.51 46.58 24.52
N GLU A 685 13.47 45.67 25.49
CA GLU A 685 12.66 45.83 26.71
C GLU A 685 13.23 46.96 27.58
N GLN A 686 12.37 47.92 27.93
CA GLN A 686 12.74 49.12 28.66
C GLN A 686 12.52 48.97 30.17
N LYS A 687 11.64 48.04 30.59
CA LYS A 687 11.35 47.81 32.01
C LYS A 687 12.40 46.88 32.64
N PRO A 688 13.20 47.32 33.62
CA PRO A 688 14.30 46.54 34.20
C PRO A 688 13.85 45.18 34.75
N GLU A 689 12.74 45.14 35.51
CA GLU A 689 12.20 43.90 36.09
C GLU A 689 11.81 42.87 35.04
N ARG A 690 11.20 43.32 33.93
CA ARG A 690 10.82 42.44 32.82
C ARG A 690 12.04 41.96 32.05
N LYS A 691 13.01 42.85 31.82
CA LYS A 691 14.26 42.51 31.16
C LYS A 691 15.03 41.43 31.92
N GLU A 692 15.08 41.54 33.25
CA GLU A 692 15.72 40.53 34.09
C GLU A 692 14.97 39.19 34.07
N LYS A 693 13.63 39.22 34.14
CA LYS A 693 12.82 38.01 33.98
C LYS A 693 13.04 37.31 32.63
N LEU A 694 13.17 38.07 31.54
CA LEU A 694 13.43 37.51 30.22
C LEU A 694 14.81 36.86 30.11
N LYS A 695 15.83 37.40 30.80
CA LYS A 695 17.16 36.76 30.88
C LYS A 695 17.11 35.43 31.62
N GLN A 696 16.40 35.37 32.75
CA GLN A 696 16.19 34.12 33.49
C GLN A 696 15.50 33.06 32.61
N GLN A 697 14.43 33.45 31.92
CA GLN A 697 13.73 32.56 30.98
C GLN A 697 14.59 32.11 29.80
N LYS A 698 15.54 32.95 29.34
CA LYS A 698 16.52 32.59 28.31
C LYS A 698 17.44 31.48 28.81
N GLU A 699 18.03 31.62 29.99
CA GLU A 699 18.93 30.59 30.56
C GLU A 699 18.20 29.26 30.77
N GLU A 700 16.98 29.29 31.31
CA GLU A 700 16.12 28.11 31.45
C GLU A 700 15.87 27.43 30.09
N LEU A 701 15.51 28.21 29.06
CA LEU A 701 15.28 27.71 27.71
C LEU A 701 16.52 27.07 27.09
N LEU A 702 17.72 27.65 27.31
CA LEU A 702 18.98 27.11 26.82
C LEU A 702 19.31 25.78 27.47
N GLN A 703 19.13 25.65 28.79
CA GLN A 703 19.33 24.39 29.51
C GLN A 703 18.37 23.29 29.01
N ILE A 704 17.08 23.61 28.88
CA ILE A 704 16.08 22.68 28.31
C ILE A 704 16.47 22.23 26.91
N THR A 705 16.95 23.17 26.10
CA THR A 705 17.36 22.89 24.70
C THR A 705 18.58 21.97 24.69
N GLU A 706 19.56 22.19 25.56
CA GLU A 706 20.73 21.32 25.69
C GLU A 706 20.35 19.87 26.02
N GLU A 707 19.50 19.69 27.02
CA GLU A 707 19.03 18.37 27.45
C GLU A 707 18.27 17.65 26.34
N LYS A 708 17.39 18.37 25.63
CA LYS A 708 16.65 17.81 24.49
C LYS A 708 17.54 17.45 23.32
N VAL A 709 18.49 18.32 22.96
CA VAL A 709 19.44 18.06 21.87
C VAL A 709 20.26 16.81 22.19
N LYS A 710 20.77 16.68 23.42
CA LYS A 710 21.48 15.46 23.87
C LYS A 710 20.60 14.22 23.82
N ALA A 711 19.32 14.32 24.19
CA ALA A 711 18.41 13.18 24.22
C ALA A 711 17.94 12.74 22.82
N LEU A 712 17.77 13.68 21.88
CA LEU A 712 17.17 13.44 20.57
C LEU A 712 18.20 13.22 19.46
N ASN A 713 19.39 13.80 19.56
CA ASN A 713 20.43 13.56 18.57
C ASN A 713 20.82 12.09 18.53
N PHE A 714 21.01 11.58 17.32
CA PHE A 714 21.47 10.20 17.09
C PHE A 714 22.38 10.07 15.88
N TRP A 715 22.49 11.10 15.04
CA TRP A 715 23.11 10.98 13.71
C TRP A 715 24.54 10.44 13.77
N LYS A 716 25.37 10.97 14.67
CA LYS A 716 26.77 10.56 14.85
C LYS A 716 26.92 9.15 15.43
N ASP A 717 25.87 8.61 16.06
CA ASP A 717 25.87 7.30 16.70
C ASP A 717 25.43 6.18 15.75
N ILE A 718 24.92 6.52 14.56
CA ILE A 718 24.58 5.53 13.54
C ILE A 718 25.87 4.96 12.95
N LYS A 719 26.12 3.69 13.26
CA LYS A 719 27.25 2.94 12.74
C LYS A 719 26.75 1.91 11.76
N VAL A 720 27.21 2.02 10.53
CA VAL A 720 26.77 1.17 9.45
C VAL A 720 27.92 0.25 9.06
N PRO A 721 27.71 -1.06 8.88
CA PRO A 721 28.80 -1.96 8.52
C PRO A 721 29.44 -1.45 7.22
N ILE A 722 30.69 -1.01 7.33
CA ILE A 722 31.54 -0.76 6.17
C ILE A 722 31.83 -2.16 5.59
N PRO A 723 31.58 -2.41 4.29
CA PRO A 723 32.04 -3.64 3.68
C PRO A 723 33.52 -3.79 3.99
N ASN A 724 33.93 -4.95 4.51
CA ASN A 724 35.35 -5.27 4.52
C ASN A 724 35.82 -5.08 3.07
N LYS A 725 36.73 -4.12 2.82
CA LYS A 725 37.63 -4.26 1.67
C LYS A 725 38.14 -5.70 1.79
N LEU A 726 37.84 -6.55 0.80
CA LEU A 726 38.54 -7.82 0.71
C LEU A 726 40.03 -7.46 0.86
N SER A 727 40.68 -8.05 1.85
CA SER A 727 42.14 -8.07 1.89
C SER A 727 42.58 -8.48 0.49
N GLU A 728 43.35 -7.62 -0.18
CA GLU A 728 44.01 -7.99 -1.43
C GLU A 728 44.66 -9.36 -1.19
N MET A 729 44.22 -10.38 -1.93
CA MET A 729 44.92 -11.65 -1.93
C MET A 729 46.34 -11.33 -2.40
N PRO A 730 47.39 -11.73 -1.66
CA PRO A 730 48.74 -11.54 -2.14
C PRO A 730 48.91 -12.26 -3.49
N ALA A 731 49.69 -11.65 -4.37
CA ALA A 731 49.82 -12.04 -5.79
C ALA A 731 50.38 -13.45 -6.02
N ASP A 732 50.73 -14.16 -4.95
CA ASP A 732 51.35 -15.48 -4.89
C ASP A 732 50.35 -16.66 -4.85
N MET A 733 49.02 -16.40 -4.82
CA MET A 733 48.00 -17.46 -4.97
C MET A 733 47.51 -17.66 -6.42
N ILE A 734 48.28 -17.22 -7.41
CA ILE A 734 48.08 -17.59 -8.81
C ILE A 734 48.66 -18.99 -9.06
N TYR A 735 47.76 -19.95 -9.24
CA TYR A 735 47.92 -21.16 -10.05
C TYR A 735 48.99 -22.20 -9.61
N ASP A 736 48.55 -23.25 -8.89
CA ASP A 736 49.28 -24.52 -8.78
C ASP A 736 48.76 -25.51 -9.86
N PRO A 737 49.54 -25.80 -10.92
CA PRO A 737 49.12 -26.70 -12.01
C PRO A 737 49.05 -28.18 -11.62
N ILE A 738 49.56 -28.58 -10.45
CA ILE A 738 49.82 -29.99 -10.12
C ILE A 738 48.59 -30.67 -9.48
N ARG A 739 47.72 -29.91 -8.81
CA ARG A 739 46.53 -30.48 -8.11
C ARG A 739 45.38 -30.89 -9.03
N ASN A 740 45.43 -30.60 -10.33
CA ASN A 740 44.30 -30.83 -11.25
C ASN A 740 44.43 -32.10 -12.13
N GLN A 741 45.44 -32.95 -11.91
CA GLN A 741 45.67 -34.14 -12.75
C GLN A 741 44.77 -35.37 -12.47
N SER A 742 43.87 -35.35 -11.49
CA SER A 742 43.13 -36.57 -11.08
C SER A 742 41.64 -36.64 -11.39
N ARG A 743 41.06 -35.72 -12.18
CA ARG A 743 39.65 -35.84 -12.61
C ARG A 743 39.53 -35.95 -14.13
N LYS A 744 39.38 -37.18 -14.61
CA LYS A 744 38.95 -37.50 -15.98
C LYS A 744 37.60 -36.81 -16.26
N ARG A 745 37.61 -35.77 -17.08
CA ARG A 745 36.39 -35.17 -17.67
C ARG A 745 35.95 -36.00 -18.87
N TYR A 746 34.66 -36.31 -18.96
CA TYR A 746 34.09 -37.03 -20.09
C TYR A 746 33.56 -36.07 -21.17
N PRO A 747 33.48 -36.49 -22.46
CA PRO A 747 33.21 -35.60 -23.59
C PRO A 747 31.81 -34.97 -23.72
N TRP A 748 30.93 -35.10 -22.72
CA TRP A 748 29.63 -34.41 -22.67
C TRP A 748 29.57 -33.27 -21.64
N GLU A 749 30.69 -32.93 -21.00
CA GLU A 749 30.81 -31.78 -20.09
C GLU A 749 31.22 -30.48 -20.81
N ARG A 750 31.10 -30.41 -22.14
CA ARG A 750 31.59 -29.27 -22.95
C ARG A 750 30.56 -28.23 -23.35
N ASP A 751 29.26 -28.44 -23.09
CA ASP A 751 28.19 -27.50 -23.48
C ASP A 751 27.43 -26.86 -22.30
N PHE A 752 28.00 -26.92 -21.09
CA PHE A 752 27.62 -25.97 -20.05
C PHE A 752 28.68 -24.88 -20.02
N GLU A 753 28.51 -23.88 -20.89
CA GLU A 753 28.88 -22.53 -20.47
C GLU A 753 28.13 -22.31 -19.16
N TYR A 754 28.86 -22.42 -18.06
CA TYR A 754 28.50 -21.67 -16.87
C TYR A 754 28.49 -20.21 -17.32
N GLU A 755 27.33 -19.71 -17.76
CA GLU A 755 26.94 -18.37 -17.36
C GLU A 755 27.14 -18.39 -15.85
N GLN A 756 28.29 -17.88 -15.40
CA GLN A 756 28.40 -17.39 -14.04
C GLN A 756 27.24 -16.40 -13.96
N GLU A 757 26.13 -16.84 -13.37
CA GLU A 757 25.15 -15.92 -12.82
C GLU A 757 25.99 -14.98 -11.97
N GLU A 758 26.22 -13.76 -12.49
CA GLU A 758 26.69 -12.65 -11.69
C GLU A 758 25.74 -12.63 -10.49
N LYS A 759 26.21 -13.16 -9.36
CA LYS A 759 25.66 -12.75 -8.08
C LYS A 759 25.87 -11.26 -8.11
N GLU A 760 24.80 -10.50 -8.43
CA GLU A 760 24.72 -9.11 -8.05
C GLU A 760 24.99 -9.12 -6.54
N GLU A 761 26.25 -8.91 -6.13
CA GLU A 761 26.56 -8.54 -4.77
C GLU A 761 25.67 -7.33 -4.50
N GLU A 762 24.76 -7.43 -3.53
CA GLU A 762 23.91 -6.31 -3.18
C GLU A 762 24.81 -5.16 -2.75
N GLU A 763 25.10 -4.24 -3.70
CA GLU A 763 25.97 -3.10 -3.48
C GLU A 763 25.45 -2.33 -2.27
N TYR A 764 26.23 -2.35 -1.19
CA TYR A 764 25.81 -1.85 0.10
C TYR A 764 25.95 -0.32 0.12
N THR A 765 24.83 0.41 0.19
CA THR A 765 24.87 1.87 0.34
C THR A 765 25.04 2.20 1.83
N PRO A 766 26.15 2.80 2.27
CA PRO A 766 26.30 3.23 3.65
C PRO A 766 25.32 4.36 4.00
N PHE A 767 24.95 4.48 5.28
CA PHE A 767 24.22 5.66 5.76
C PHE A 767 25.09 6.92 5.61
N PRO A 768 24.48 8.09 5.34
CA PRO A 768 25.24 9.29 5.07
C PRO A 768 26.07 9.73 6.28
N THR A 769 27.37 9.96 6.06
CA THR A 769 28.26 10.49 7.11
C THR A 769 27.97 11.96 7.39
N SER A 770 27.66 12.73 6.35
CA SER A 770 27.20 14.11 6.45
C SER A 770 25.73 14.14 6.87
N PRO A 771 25.36 14.97 7.86
CA PRO A 771 23.96 15.21 8.20
C PRO A 771 23.24 16.18 7.26
N LYS A 772 23.94 16.78 6.30
CA LYS A 772 23.34 17.66 5.29
C LYS A 772 22.75 16.80 4.16
N VAL A 773 21.42 16.81 4.04
CA VAL A 773 20.66 15.91 3.16
C VAL A 773 19.52 16.66 2.47
N TYR A 774 18.98 16.06 1.41
CA TYR A 774 17.78 16.55 0.72
C TYR A 774 16.55 16.00 1.41
N HIS A 775 15.78 16.86 2.08
CA HIS A 775 14.51 16.51 2.70
C HIS A 775 13.35 16.59 1.70
N PHE A 776 12.41 15.66 1.84
CA PHE A 776 11.15 15.63 1.12
C PHE A 776 10.00 15.66 2.11
N HIS A 777 8.92 16.34 1.74
CA HIS A 777 7.68 16.23 2.50
C HIS A 777 7.15 14.78 2.45
N PRO A 778 6.92 14.10 3.59
CA PRO A 778 6.60 12.68 3.61
C PRO A 778 5.36 12.28 2.79
N ILE A 779 4.27 13.02 2.93
CA ILE A 779 3.02 12.71 2.21
C ILE A 779 3.12 13.00 0.71
N ALA A 780 3.62 14.17 0.31
CA ALA A 780 3.81 14.51 -1.11
C ALA A 780 4.80 13.58 -1.83
N PHE A 781 5.85 13.11 -1.13
CA PHE A 781 6.75 12.09 -1.66
C PHE A 781 6.00 10.78 -1.93
N VAL A 782 5.27 10.26 -0.93
CA VAL A 782 4.49 9.02 -1.08
C VAL A 782 3.43 9.15 -2.18
N GLU A 783 2.74 10.30 -2.26
CA GLU A 783 1.82 10.63 -3.35
C GLU A 783 2.47 10.45 -4.72
N GLN A 784 3.63 11.07 -4.93
CA GLN A 784 4.28 11.04 -6.22
C GLN A 784 4.85 9.65 -6.54
N MET A 785 5.41 8.94 -5.56
CA MET A 785 5.83 7.53 -5.72
C MET A 785 4.64 6.62 -6.08
N ARG A 786 3.48 6.83 -5.47
CA ARG A 786 2.25 6.09 -5.80
C ARG A 786 1.79 6.38 -7.22
N ARG A 787 1.82 7.64 -7.69
CA ARG A 787 1.51 7.99 -9.10
C ARG A 787 2.42 7.29 -10.10
N MET A 788 3.70 7.09 -9.77
CA MET A 788 4.61 6.31 -10.60
C MET A 788 4.27 4.81 -10.61
N ASN A 789 3.73 4.28 -9.51
CA ASN A 789 3.35 2.87 -9.36
C ASN A 789 1.95 2.53 -9.89
N ASP A 790 0.99 3.44 -9.77
CA ASP A 790 -0.42 3.30 -10.17
C ASP A 790 -0.59 3.19 -11.70
N LEU A 791 0.51 3.27 -12.44
CA LEU A 791 0.55 3.17 -13.89
C LEU A 791 1.01 1.83 -14.45
N THR A 792 1.12 0.81 -13.60
CA THR A 792 1.54 -0.52 -14.05
C THR A 792 0.34 -1.29 -14.59
N SER A 793 0.47 -1.81 -15.82
CA SER A 793 -0.33 -2.93 -16.31
C SER A 793 -0.49 -3.97 -15.20
N PRO A 794 -1.61 -4.71 -15.12
CA PRO A 794 -1.82 -5.65 -14.02
C PRO A 794 -0.60 -6.56 -13.88
N PRO A 795 0.11 -6.55 -12.73
CA PRO A 795 1.48 -7.08 -12.65
C PRO A 795 1.58 -8.57 -12.97
N TRP A 796 0.48 -9.30 -12.78
CA TRP A 796 0.35 -10.71 -13.17
C TRP A 796 0.40 -10.93 -14.69
N MET A 797 0.10 -9.91 -15.49
CA MET A 797 0.21 -9.99 -16.96
C MET A 797 1.66 -10.05 -17.42
N ASP A 798 2.58 -9.30 -16.79
CA ASP A 798 4.01 -9.39 -17.12
C ASP A 798 4.56 -10.78 -16.81
N ILE A 799 4.10 -11.37 -15.70
CA ILE A 799 4.40 -12.76 -15.33
C ILE A 799 3.79 -13.72 -16.37
N ALA A 800 2.51 -13.57 -16.70
CA ALA A 800 1.84 -14.42 -17.68
C ALA A 800 2.52 -14.38 -19.06
N LEU A 801 2.91 -13.19 -19.53
CA LEU A 801 3.63 -12.99 -20.79
C LEU A 801 5.03 -13.60 -20.76
N THR A 802 5.75 -13.42 -19.65
CA THR A 802 7.07 -14.03 -19.44
C THR A 802 6.99 -15.55 -19.48
N GLU A 803 6.01 -16.12 -18.79
CA GLU A 803 5.77 -17.56 -18.79
C GLU A 803 5.34 -18.06 -20.18
N ALA A 804 4.50 -17.31 -20.90
CA ALA A 804 4.12 -17.67 -22.27
C ALA A 804 5.31 -17.71 -23.23
N LYS A 805 6.23 -16.74 -23.13
CA LYS A 805 7.49 -16.74 -23.91
C LYS A 805 8.36 -17.94 -23.59
N LYS A 806 8.49 -18.31 -22.30
CA LYS A 806 9.24 -19.51 -21.89
C LYS A 806 8.60 -20.80 -22.39
N ALA A 807 7.27 -20.86 -22.43
CA ALA A 807 6.53 -22.04 -22.91
C ALA A 807 6.71 -22.28 -24.42
N LYS A 808 7.16 -21.27 -25.19
CA LYS A 808 7.47 -21.36 -26.63
C LYS A 808 6.37 -22.01 -27.48
N TYR A 809 5.11 -21.82 -27.10
CA TYR A 809 3.94 -22.44 -27.76
C TYR A 809 3.98 -24.00 -27.79
N VAL A 810 4.72 -24.64 -26.89
CA VAL A 810 4.90 -26.10 -26.83
C VAL A 810 3.72 -26.77 -26.09
N LYS A 811 3.33 -27.97 -26.54
CA LYS A 811 2.26 -28.77 -25.90
C LYS A 811 2.63 -29.14 -24.46
N GLU A 812 1.66 -29.22 -23.57
CA GLU A 812 1.82 -29.60 -22.15
C GLU A 812 2.36 -31.01 -21.91
N THR A 813 2.38 -31.86 -22.94
CA THR A 813 3.02 -33.19 -22.90
C THR A 813 4.53 -33.13 -23.17
N LEU A 814 5.08 -31.95 -23.46
CA LEU A 814 6.48 -31.76 -23.83
C LEU A 814 7.11 -30.62 -23.02
N SER A 815 8.41 -30.72 -22.77
CA SER A 815 9.19 -29.65 -22.14
C SER A 815 9.30 -28.44 -23.10
N PRO A 816 9.19 -27.19 -22.60
CA PRO A 816 9.16 -26.81 -21.19
C PRO A 816 7.76 -26.78 -20.55
N THR A 817 6.68 -26.81 -21.34
CA THR A 817 5.31 -26.62 -20.83
C THR A 817 4.89 -27.67 -19.81
N SER A 818 5.32 -28.92 -19.95
CA SER A 818 5.03 -29.99 -18.98
C SER A 818 5.58 -29.68 -17.57
N GLU A 819 6.81 -29.21 -17.48
CA GLU A 819 7.46 -28.84 -16.22
C GLU A 819 6.80 -27.59 -15.61
N MET A 820 6.42 -26.65 -16.47
CA MET A 820 5.71 -25.43 -16.06
C MET A 820 4.32 -25.72 -15.49
N ALA A 821 3.54 -26.60 -16.13
CA ALA A 821 2.24 -27.04 -15.62
C ALA A 821 2.36 -27.70 -14.23
N ASN A 822 3.36 -28.58 -14.05
CA ASN A 822 3.66 -29.19 -12.75
C ASN A 822 4.04 -28.16 -11.68
N LYS A 823 4.83 -27.14 -12.05
CA LYS A 823 5.18 -26.02 -11.17
C LYS A 823 3.92 -25.30 -10.69
N TYR A 824 2.99 -24.98 -11.59
CA TYR A 824 1.75 -24.28 -11.23
C TYR A 824 0.83 -25.13 -10.34
N HIS A 825 0.74 -26.44 -10.61
CA HIS A 825 -0.01 -27.35 -9.75
C HIS A 825 0.60 -27.47 -8.35
N THR A 826 1.93 -27.53 -8.25
CA THR A 826 2.64 -27.56 -6.98
C THR A 826 2.33 -26.32 -6.14
N TYR A 827 2.25 -25.13 -6.76
CA TYR A 827 1.90 -23.89 -6.06
C TYR A 827 0.51 -23.91 -5.41
N VAL A 828 -0.47 -24.54 -6.06
CA VAL A 828 -1.83 -24.71 -5.50
C VAL A 828 -1.98 -25.97 -4.63
N GLY A 829 -0.87 -26.61 -4.25
CA GLY A 829 -0.87 -27.77 -3.35
C GLY A 829 -1.14 -29.12 -4.01
N LEU A 830 -0.95 -29.25 -5.33
CA LEU A 830 -1.18 -30.48 -6.10
C LEU A 830 0.10 -31.00 -6.80
N PRO A 831 1.18 -31.36 -6.08
CA PRO A 831 2.47 -31.74 -6.69
C PRO A 831 2.44 -33.05 -7.49
N LYS A 832 1.36 -33.84 -7.40
CA LYS A 832 1.17 -35.14 -8.10
C LYS A 832 0.20 -35.05 -9.29
N ALA A 833 -0.22 -33.85 -9.68
CA ALA A 833 -1.08 -33.69 -10.85
C ALA A 833 -0.36 -34.21 -12.11
N THR A 834 -1.08 -34.92 -12.97
CA THR A 834 -0.56 -35.49 -14.23
C THR A 834 -1.00 -34.64 -15.42
N GLY A 835 -0.44 -34.89 -16.61
CA GLY A 835 -0.80 -34.21 -17.87
C GLY A 835 -2.27 -34.33 -18.31
N SER A 836 -3.12 -35.07 -17.58
CA SER A 836 -4.58 -35.11 -17.78
C SER A 836 -5.35 -34.14 -16.88
N THR A 837 -4.68 -33.42 -15.99
CA THR A 837 -5.30 -32.48 -15.05
C THR A 837 -5.25 -31.07 -15.64
N ALA A 838 -6.40 -30.40 -15.74
CA ALA A 838 -6.46 -29.04 -16.28
C ALA A 838 -5.74 -28.05 -15.36
N TRP A 839 -4.83 -27.26 -15.93
CA TRP A 839 -3.95 -26.35 -15.18
C TRP A 839 -4.24 -24.86 -15.41
N CYS A 840 -5.33 -24.52 -16.09
CA CYS A 840 -5.73 -23.13 -16.36
C CYS A 840 -5.85 -22.29 -15.07
N SER A 841 -6.52 -22.80 -14.04
CA SER A 841 -6.69 -22.11 -12.74
C SER A 841 -5.40 -22.10 -11.91
N SER A 842 -4.60 -23.16 -12.01
CA SER A 842 -3.28 -23.23 -11.39
C SER A 842 -2.35 -22.17 -11.96
N PHE A 843 -2.34 -21.97 -13.28
CA PHE A 843 -1.60 -20.91 -13.95
C PHE A 843 -2.07 -19.51 -13.51
N VAL A 844 -3.38 -19.26 -13.50
CA VAL A 844 -3.94 -17.97 -13.04
C VAL A 844 -3.56 -17.72 -11.56
N SER A 845 -3.70 -18.72 -10.70
CA SER A 845 -3.31 -18.63 -9.29
C SER A 845 -1.81 -18.38 -9.11
N TRP A 846 -0.96 -19.02 -9.92
CA TRP A 846 0.48 -18.78 -9.93
C TRP A 846 0.80 -17.33 -10.32
N CYS A 847 0.28 -16.85 -11.45
CA CYS A 847 0.55 -15.49 -11.92
C CYS A 847 0.09 -14.42 -10.91
N LEU A 848 -1.09 -14.60 -10.32
CA LEU A 848 -1.56 -13.70 -9.25
C LEU A 848 -0.71 -13.81 -7.99
N GLY A 849 -0.27 -15.01 -7.64
CA GLY A 849 0.60 -15.28 -6.50
C GLY A 849 1.98 -14.65 -6.60
N GLU A 850 2.62 -14.81 -7.75
CA GLU A 850 3.90 -14.17 -8.08
C GLU A 850 3.77 -12.64 -8.13
N ALA A 851 2.59 -12.13 -8.48
CA ALA A 851 2.24 -10.71 -8.46
C ALA A 851 1.79 -10.19 -7.09
N ASP A 852 1.86 -11.02 -6.04
CA ASP A 852 1.42 -10.70 -4.67
C ASP A 852 -0.02 -10.16 -4.60
N GLN A 853 -0.90 -10.70 -5.45
CA GLN A 853 -2.33 -10.41 -5.45
C GLN A 853 -3.11 -11.51 -4.75
N LYS A 854 -4.23 -11.15 -4.12
CA LYS A 854 -5.19 -12.13 -3.61
C LYS A 854 -5.63 -13.07 -4.72
N ASN A 855 -5.58 -14.36 -4.41
CA ASN A 855 -5.96 -15.44 -5.32
C ASN A 855 -6.52 -16.63 -4.55
N SER A 856 -7.17 -17.55 -5.26
CA SER A 856 -7.84 -18.71 -4.66
C SER A 856 -6.90 -19.86 -4.27
N LYS A 857 -5.64 -19.86 -4.72
CA LYS A 857 -4.69 -20.99 -4.63
C LYS A 857 -5.37 -22.33 -4.97
N SER A 858 -6.11 -22.38 -6.07
CA SER A 858 -6.94 -23.54 -6.43
C SER A 858 -6.71 -23.97 -7.88
N ALA A 859 -6.81 -25.27 -8.15
CA ALA A 859 -6.87 -25.81 -9.51
C ALA A 859 -8.28 -25.76 -10.13
N GLY A 860 -9.32 -25.49 -9.34
CA GLY A 860 -10.69 -25.38 -9.84
C GLY A 860 -10.89 -24.08 -10.63
N SER A 861 -11.28 -24.15 -11.91
CA SER A 861 -11.51 -22.97 -12.75
C SER A 861 -12.62 -22.07 -12.21
N GLN A 862 -13.65 -22.66 -11.60
CA GLN A 862 -14.76 -21.91 -10.99
C GLN A 862 -14.45 -21.34 -9.61
N SER A 863 -13.22 -21.49 -9.09
CA SER A 863 -12.82 -20.93 -7.79
C SER A 863 -12.90 -19.41 -7.74
N VAL A 864 -12.83 -18.73 -8.89
CA VAL A 864 -13.07 -17.29 -9.02
C VAL A 864 -14.49 -16.93 -8.60
N LEU A 865 -15.48 -17.70 -9.08
CA LEU A 865 -16.90 -17.51 -8.77
C LEU A 865 -17.21 -17.86 -7.31
N TRP A 866 -16.63 -18.95 -6.79
CA TRP A 866 -16.83 -19.36 -5.39
C TRP A 866 -16.28 -18.35 -4.37
N ASN A 867 -15.37 -17.46 -4.79
CA ASN A 867 -14.73 -16.45 -3.95
C ASN A 867 -15.06 -15.01 -4.38
N GLU A 868 -16.14 -14.82 -5.14
CA GLU A 868 -16.66 -13.50 -5.47
C GLU A 868 -17.03 -12.73 -4.19
N GLY A 869 -16.64 -11.46 -4.10
CA GLY A 869 -16.81 -10.60 -2.93
C GLY A 869 -15.76 -10.79 -1.82
N LYS A 870 -14.97 -11.88 -1.85
CA LYS A 870 -13.92 -12.16 -0.84
C LYS A 870 -12.51 -12.00 -1.37
N LEU A 871 -12.22 -12.66 -2.49
CA LEU A 871 -10.90 -12.65 -3.14
C LEU A 871 -10.97 -12.00 -4.52
N PHE A 872 -12.13 -12.08 -5.18
CA PHE A 872 -12.35 -11.47 -6.48
C PHE A 872 -13.55 -10.53 -6.49
N LYS A 873 -13.49 -9.47 -7.28
CA LYS A 873 -14.60 -8.57 -7.58
C LYS A 873 -14.94 -8.66 -9.06
N ARG A 874 -16.24 -8.73 -9.36
CA ARG A 874 -16.76 -8.69 -10.72
C ARG A 874 -16.75 -7.27 -11.26
N ILE A 875 -16.39 -7.10 -12.53
CA ILE A 875 -16.42 -5.81 -13.24
C ILE A 875 -17.39 -5.89 -14.43
N LYS A 876 -17.95 -4.73 -14.82
CA LYS A 876 -18.93 -4.63 -15.91
C LYS A 876 -18.24 -4.65 -17.28
N GLU A 877 -17.20 -3.84 -17.42
CA GLU A 877 -16.46 -3.68 -18.68
C GLU A 877 -15.17 -4.51 -18.70
N PRO A 878 -14.77 -5.05 -19.86
CA PRO A 878 -13.49 -5.73 -20.02
C PRO A 878 -12.33 -4.74 -19.89
N VAL A 879 -11.29 -5.13 -19.14
CA VAL A 879 -10.05 -4.36 -19.04
C VAL A 879 -8.86 -5.29 -19.23
N TYR A 880 -7.77 -4.77 -19.79
CA TYR A 880 -6.53 -5.52 -19.99
C TYR A 880 -6.13 -6.24 -18.69
N GLY A 881 -5.84 -7.53 -18.79
CA GLY A 881 -5.42 -8.41 -17.69
C GLY A 881 -6.53 -8.87 -16.75
N CYS A 882 -7.79 -8.47 -16.94
CA CYS A 882 -8.87 -9.03 -16.13
C CYS A 882 -9.00 -10.54 -16.32
N ILE A 883 -9.51 -11.21 -15.30
CA ILE A 883 -9.79 -12.65 -15.35
C ILE A 883 -11.10 -12.84 -16.11
N VAL A 884 -11.04 -13.60 -17.20
CA VAL A 884 -12.19 -14.01 -18.00
C VAL A 884 -12.59 -15.40 -17.54
N LEU A 885 -13.81 -15.51 -16.99
CA LEU A 885 -14.36 -16.78 -16.51
C LEU A 885 -15.36 -17.34 -17.52
N MET A 886 -15.19 -18.62 -17.83
CA MET A 886 -16.11 -19.44 -18.61
C MET A 886 -16.71 -20.53 -17.72
N THR A 887 -18.00 -20.81 -17.87
CA THR A 887 -18.72 -21.86 -17.14
C THR A 887 -19.37 -22.85 -18.11
N ASN A 888 -19.32 -24.14 -17.78
CA ASN A 888 -19.95 -25.20 -18.56
C ASN A 888 -21.39 -25.44 -18.07
N TYR A 889 -22.33 -25.46 -19.02
CA TYR A 889 -23.75 -25.71 -18.77
C TYR A 889 -24.18 -27.01 -19.47
N VAL A 890 -24.89 -27.87 -18.75
CA VAL A 890 -25.46 -29.10 -19.33
C VAL A 890 -26.54 -28.72 -20.33
N LYS A 891 -26.41 -29.17 -21.59
CA LYS A 891 -27.28 -28.74 -22.68
C LYS A 891 -28.74 -29.14 -22.49
N SER A 892 -28.99 -30.30 -21.88
CA SER A 892 -30.35 -30.79 -21.64
C SER A 892 -31.08 -30.07 -20.51
N THR A 893 -30.36 -29.53 -19.51
CA THR A 893 -30.97 -28.94 -18.31
C THR A 893 -30.74 -27.44 -18.19
N GLY A 894 -29.80 -26.88 -18.96
CA GLY A 894 -29.35 -25.50 -18.82
C GLY A 894 -28.63 -25.19 -17.51
N LYS A 895 -28.37 -26.19 -16.65
CA LYS A 895 -27.72 -25.99 -15.34
C LYS A 895 -26.21 -26.07 -15.45
N SER A 896 -25.51 -25.24 -14.68
CA SER A 896 -24.05 -25.32 -14.53
C SER A 896 -23.65 -26.66 -13.93
N ASN A 897 -22.57 -27.26 -14.43
CA ASN A 897 -21.96 -28.46 -13.83
C ASN A 897 -20.76 -28.13 -12.94
N SER A 898 -20.57 -26.86 -12.57
CA SER A 898 -19.45 -26.36 -11.75
C SER A 898 -18.04 -26.56 -12.35
N HIS A 899 -17.95 -26.86 -13.65
CA HIS A 899 -16.69 -26.87 -14.41
C HIS A 899 -16.67 -25.71 -15.42
N GLY A 900 -15.52 -25.44 -16.01
CA GLY A 900 -15.36 -24.36 -16.98
C GLY A 900 -13.90 -24.07 -17.29
N HIS A 901 -13.60 -22.83 -17.65
CA HIS A 901 -12.24 -22.38 -17.99
C HIS A 901 -11.98 -20.98 -17.43
N VAL A 902 -10.72 -20.65 -17.18
CA VAL A 902 -10.29 -19.35 -16.65
C VAL A 902 -9.01 -18.91 -17.34
N THR A 903 -8.94 -17.64 -17.73
CA THR A 903 -7.83 -17.07 -18.52
C THR A 903 -7.73 -15.57 -18.26
N PHE A 904 -6.62 -14.92 -18.67
CA PHE A 904 -6.51 -13.45 -18.63
C PHE A 904 -6.90 -12.82 -19.97
N LEU A 905 -7.58 -11.68 -19.95
CA LEU A 905 -7.84 -10.87 -21.14
C LEU A 905 -6.55 -10.17 -21.58
N TYR A 906 -6.19 -10.27 -22.86
CA TYR A 906 -5.05 -9.55 -23.43
C TYR A 906 -5.48 -8.43 -24.36
N GLY A 907 -6.55 -8.62 -25.13
CA GLY A 907 -7.05 -7.62 -26.07
C GLY A 907 -8.38 -8.05 -26.67
N VAL A 908 -8.81 -7.36 -27.71
CA VAL A 908 -9.94 -7.73 -28.57
C VAL A 908 -9.47 -7.85 -30.02
N ASP A 909 -10.21 -8.54 -30.88
CA ASP A 909 -9.95 -8.46 -32.33
C ASP A 909 -10.82 -7.39 -33.01
N ASP A 910 -10.68 -7.25 -34.34
CA ASP A 910 -11.42 -6.27 -35.14
C ASP A 910 -12.96 -6.39 -35.04
N ASN A 911 -13.47 -7.55 -34.59
CA ASN A 911 -14.91 -7.77 -34.40
C ASN A 911 -15.36 -7.53 -32.95
N GLY A 912 -14.44 -7.13 -32.06
CA GLY A 912 -14.68 -6.99 -30.63
C GLY A 912 -14.70 -8.31 -29.87
N ASP A 913 -14.26 -9.43 -30.47
CA ASP A 913 -14.17 -10.71 -29.79
C ASP A 913 -12.97 -10.73 -28.84
N LEU A 914 -13.08 -11.43 -27.71
CA LEU A 914 -12.07 -11.44 -26.65
C LEU A 914 -10.84 -12.25 -27.07
N ILE A 915 -9.64 -11.68 -26.94
CA ILE A 915 -8.37 -12.37 -27.14
C ILE A 915 -7.70 -12.56 -25.78
N CYS A 916 -7.57 -13.82 -25.35
CA CYS A 916 -7.16 -14.17 -23.99
C CYS A 916 -5.87 -15.00 -23.95
N LEU A 917 -4.99 -14.66 -23.00
CA LEU A 917 -3.76 -15.41 -22.68
C LEU A 917 -4.00 -16.33 -21.50
N GLY A 918 -3.82 -17.63 -21.70
CA GLY A 918 -4.12 -18.62 -20.68
C GLY A 918 -3.42 -19.96 -20.89
N GLY A 919 -3.24 -20.68 -19.79
CA GLY A 919 -2.75 -22.06 -19.77
C GLY A 919 -3.83 -23.08 -20.09
N ASN A 920 -3.43 -24.26 -20.52
CA ASN A 920 -4.34 -25.33 -20.95
C ASN A 920 -5.29 -24.86 -22.07
N GLN A 921 -4.77 -24.10 -23.03
CA GLN A 921 -5.50 -23.62 -24.21
C GLN A 921 -4.94 -24.29 -25.47
N GLY A 922 -5.64 -25.28 -26.01
CA GLY A 922 -5.05 -26.13 -27.06
C GLY A 922 -3.92 -27.00 -26.51
N ASN A 923 -4.01 -27.44 -25.24
CA ASN A 923 -2.97 -28.11 -24.46
C ASN A 923 -1.65 -27.31 -24.40
N ARG A 924 -1.74 -25.97 -24.33
CA ARG A 924 -0.60 -25.03 -24.40
C ARG A 924 -0.84 -23.80 -23.52
N LEU A 925 0.23 -23.05 -23.27
CA LEU A 925 0.16 -21.64 -22.88
C LEU A 925 0.19 -20.78 -24.15
N LYS A 926 -0.92 -20.16 -24.54
CA LYS A 926 -1.04 -19.41 -25.80
C LYS A 926 -2.14 -18.34 -25.74
N TYR A 927 -2.32 -17.59 -26.83
CA TYR A 927 -3.49 -16.74 -27.04
C TYR A 927 -4.63 -17.51 -27.72
N SER A 928 -5.87 -17.33 -27.25
CA SER A 928 -7.09 -17.94 -27.80
C SER A 928 -8.23 -16.93 -27.87
N ARG A 929 -9.16 -17.13 -28.81
CA ARG A 929 -10.34 -16.27 -28.99
C ARG A 929 -11.52 -16.79 -28.17
N TYR A 930 -12.24 -15.90 -27.52
CA TYR A 930 -13.47 -16.19 -26.81
C TYR A 930 -14.59 -15.19 -27.12
N TYR A 931 -15.82 -15.64 -26.91
CA TYR A 931 -17.04 -14.93 -27.21
C TYR A 931 -17.83 -14.70 -25.92
N PHE A 932 -18.35 -13.49 -25.74
CA PHE A 932 -19.23 -13.16 -24.61
C PHE A 932 -20.72 -13.37 -24.93
N ASN A 933 -21.09 -13.36 -26.22
CA ASN A 933 -22.48 -13.36 -26.69
C ASN A 933 -22.96 -14.71 -27.25
N LYS A 934 -22.10 -15.74 -27.29
CA LYS A 934 -22.45 -17.08 -27.78
C LYS A 934 -21.64 -18.17 -27.07
N ALA A 935 -22.03 -19.42 -27.27
CA ALA A 935 -21.28 -20.56 -26.74
C ALA A 935 -19.87 -20.60 -27.35
N ASN A 936 -18.87 -20.74 -26.48
CA ASN A 936 -17.46 -20.82 -26.87
C ASN A 936 -17.06 -22.18 -27.40
N SER A 937 -17.69 -23.23 -26.87
CA SER A 937 -17.47 -24.62 -27.27
C SER A 937 -18.65 -25.50 -26.86
N THR A 938 -18.86 -26.60 -27.58
CA THR A 938 -19.83 -27.64 -27.22
C THR A 938 -19.15 -29.00 -27.27
N PHE A 939 -19.22 -29.76 -26.19
CA PHE A 939 -18.53 -31.05 -26.09
C PHE A 939 -19.22 -32.01 -25.13
N THR A 940 -18.73 -33.25 -25.08
CA THR A 940 -19.23 -34.28 -24.16
C THR A 940 -18.26 -34.44 -23.01
N GLN A 941 -18.76 -34.28 -21.78
CA GLN A 941 -18.01 -34.45 -20.54
C GLN A 941 -18.71 -35.54 -19.74
N LYS A 942 -18.01 -36.65 -19.46
CA LYS A 942 -18.57 -37.83 -18.75
C LYS A 942 -19.93 -38.31 -19.31
N GLY A 943 -20.03 -38.40 -20.64
CA GLY A 943 -21.27 -38.83 -21.32
C GLY A 943 -22.36 -37.77 -21.46
N VAL A 944 -22.19 -36.58 -20.89
CA VAL A 944 -23.18 -35.48 -20.94
C VAL A 944 -22.73 -34.38 -21.89
N LYS A 945 -23.61 -33.92 -22.76
CA LYS A 945 -23.35 -32.80 -23.68
C LYS A 945 -23.42 -31.48 -22.92
N VAL A 946 -22.32 -30.73 -22.93
CA VAL A 946 -22.17 -29.44 -22.24
C VAL A 946 -21.82 -28.33 -23.23
N GLU A 947 -22.25 -27.12 -22.91
CA GLU A 947 -21.91 -25.88 -23.62
C GLU A 947 -21.12 -24.97 -22.69
N GLN A 948 -19.92 -24.55 -23.12
CA GLN A 948 -19.12 -23.58 -22.41
C GLN A 948 -19.54 -22.16 -22.80
N ARG A 949 -19.90 -21.34 -21.83
CA ARG A 949 -20.38 -19.96 -22.03
C ARG A 949 -19.62 -18.98 -21.13
N PHE A 950 -19.52 -17.74 -21.60
CA PHE A 950 -18.96 -16.65 -20.81
C PHE A 950 -19.78 -16.41 -19.54
N ASN A 951 -19.09 -16.21 -18.41
CA ASN A 951 -19.71 -15.94 -17.11
C ASN A 951 -19.49 -14.50 -16.67
N GLY A 952 -18.28 -13.96 -16.81
CA GLY A 952 -17.97 -12.59 -16.38
C GLY A 952 -16.49 -12.26 -16.36
N TYR A 953 -16.24 -10.97 -16.09
CA TYR A 953 -14.92 -10.40 -15.89
C TYR A 953 -14.66 -10.19 -14.40
N PHE A 954 -13.46 -10.52 -13.94
CA PHE A 954 -13.08 -10.41 -12.53
C PHE A 954 -11.69 -9.79 -12.34
N LEU A 955 -11.50 -9.14 -11.20
CA LEU A 955 -10.20 -8.68 -10.71
C LEU A 955 -9.98 -9.16 -9.28
N PRO A 956 -8.72 -9.32 -8.81
CA PRO A 956 -8.43 -9.43 -7.39
C PRO A 956 -9.03 -8.26 -6.61
N VAL A 957 -9.58 -8.50 -5.42
CA VAL A 957 -10.23 -7.43 -4.62
C VAL A 957 -9.27 -6.31 -4.25
N ASP A 958 -8.00 -6.65 -4.04
CA ASP A 958 -6.88 -5.78 -3.69
C ASP A 958 -6.26 -5.04 -4.88
N PHE A 959 -6.71 -5.30 -6.10
CA PHE A 959 -6.26 -4.55 -7.29
C PHE A 959 -7.29 -3.47 -7.70
N PRO A 960 -6.93 -2.17 -7.71
CA PRO A 960 -7.85 -1.10 -8.09
C PRO A 960 -8.19 -1.15 -9.58
N ALA A 961 -9.49 -1.14 -9.91
CA ALA A 961 -9.95 -1.26 -11.30
C ALA A 961 -9.52 -0.06 -12.17
N SER A 962 -9.36 1.12 -11.57
CA SER A 962 -8.86 2.35 -12.20
C SER A 962 -7.47 2.20 -12.82
N ASN A 963 -6.68 1.21 -12.38
CA ASN A 963 -5.31 1.00 -12.84
C ASN A 963 -5.24 0.08 -14.08
N SER A 964 -6.38 -0.39 -14.59
CA SER A 964 -6.41 -1.26 -15.77
C SER A 964 -6.63 -0.46 -17.06
N LYS A 965 -5.89 -0.79 -18.13
CA LYS A 965 -6.09 -0.21 -19.46
C LYS A 965 -7.31 -0.83 -20.15
N GLN A 966 -7.90 -0.11 -21.10
CA GLN A 966 -8.84 -0.71 -22.05
C GLN A 966 -8.12 -1.75 -22.94
N PRO A 967 -8.78 -2.84 -23.35
CA PRO A 967 -8.18 -3.83 -24.23
C PRO A 967 -7.94 -3.23 -25.62
N GLU A 968 -6.73 -3.42 -26.15
CA GLU A 968 -6.37 -2.97 -27.50
C GLU A 968 -6.85 -3.97 -28.56
N ILE A 969 -6.99 -3.49 -29.80
CA ILE A 969 -7.25 -4.36 -30.97
C ILE A 969 -5.95 -5.08 -31.33
N VAL A 970 -6.00 -6.42 -31.40
CA VAL A 970 -4.82 -7.27 -31.59
C VAL A 970 -5.06 -8.39 -32.61
N ASP A 971 -3.99 -8.75 -33.34
CA ASP A 971 -3.99 -9.91 -34.22
C ASP A 971 -3.47 -11.17 -33.49
N ILE A 972 -4.40 -12.08 -33.18
CA ILE A 972 -4.10 -13.36 -32.52
C ILE A 972 -3.10 -14.25 -33.28
N LYS A 973 -3.04 -14.17 -34.62
CA LYS A 973 -2.07 -14.94 -35.41
C LYS A 973 -0.68 -14.39 -35.20
N LYS A 974 -0.52 -13.07 -35.27
CA LYS A 974 0.75 -12.38 -35.02
C LYS A 974 1.28 -12.74 -33.63
N LEU A 975 0.45 -12.59 -32.60
CA LEU A 975 0.82 -12.89 -31.21
C LEU A 975 1.29 -14.35 -31.01
N ASN A 976 0.58 -15.32 -31.59
CA ASN A 976 0.96 -16.72 -31.45
C ASN A 976 2.19 -17.11 -32.28
N ASN A 977 2.42 -16.47 -33.43
CA ASN A 977 3.64 -16.64 -34.21
C ASN A 977 4.87 -16.11 -33.44
N GLU A 978 4.71 -14.96 -32.76
CA GLU A 978 5.76 -14.39 -31.90
C GLU A 978 6.12 -15.33 -30.74
N LEU A 979 5.12 -15.92 -30.06
CA LEU A 979 5.38 -16.91 -29.00
C LEU A 979 6.09 -18.17 -29.50
N ALA A 980 5.78 -18.60 -30.73
CA ALA A 980 6.36 -19.80 -31.31
C ALA A 980 7.73 -19.57 -31.96
N GLY A 981 8.11 -18.32 -32.23
CA GLY A 981 9.28 -17.96 -33.04
C GLY A 981 9.19 -18.42 -34.50
N LYS A 982 7.99 -18.84 -34.95
CA LYS A 982 7.73 -19.36 -36.30
C LYS A 982 6.24 -19.27 -36.63
N ALA A 983 5.91 -19.34 -37.92
CA ALA A 983 4.53 -19.42 -38.37
C ALA A 983 3.85 -20.69 -37.81
N VAL A 984 2.74 -20.52 -37.10
CA VAL A 984 1.93 -21.62 -36.58
C VAL A 984 0.57 -21.67 -37.26
N LYS A 985 0.09 -22.89 -37.58
CA LYS A 985 -1.30 -23.10 -38.01
C LYS A 985 -2.21 -22.78 -36.81
N SER A 986 -2.72 -21.55 -36.75
CA SER A 986 -3.67 -21.12 -35.72
C SER A 986 -5.00 -21.83 -35.93
N ASN A 987 -5.13 -23.08 -35.49
CA ASN A 987 -6.41 -23.76 -35.49
C ASN A 987 -7.35 -23.02 -34.52
N VAL A 988 -8.42 -22.47 -35.09
CA VAL A 988 -9.47 -21.62 -34.47
C VAL A 988 -10.35 -22.39 -33.48
N LYS A 989 -9.96 -23.60 -33.04
CA LYS A 989 -10.79 -24.41 -32.14
C LYS A 989 -10.46 -24.10 -30.69
N ASN A 990 -11.44 -23.50 -30.01
CA ASN A 990 -11.52 -23.33 -28.57
C ASN A 990 -11.62 -24.71 -27.89
N GLU A 991 -10.93 -24.91 -26.78
CA GLU A 991 -10.76 -26.23 -26.23
C GLU A 991 -12.00 -26.76 -25.49
N LYS A 992 -11.98 -28.07 -25.22
CA LYS A 992 -12.92 -28.84 -24.41
C LYS A 992 -12.26 -29.05 -23.05
N THR A 993 -12.86 -28.63 -21.95
CA THR A 993 -12.36 -28.97 -20.61
C THR A 993 -13.05 -30.23 -20.09
N THR A 994 -12.32 -31.35 -19.95
CA THR A 994 -12.82 -32.58 -19.30
C THR A 994 -12.83 -32.47 -17.78
#